data_AF-A0A5N7N2V3-F1
#
_entry.id   AF-A0A5N7N2V3-F1
#
_cell.length_a   1.000
_cell.length_b   1.000
_cell.length_c   1.000
_cell.angle_alpha   90.00
_cell.angle_beta   90.00
_cell.angle_gamma   90.00
#
_symmetry.space_group_name_H-M   'P 1'
#
loop_
_entity.id
_entity.type
_entity.pdbx_description
1 polymer ?
#
loop_
_entity_poly.entity_id
_entity_poly.type
_entity_poly.pdbx_seq_one_letter_code
_entity_poly.pdbx_strand_id
1 'polypeptide(L)'
;MPDLSRARARMVDVQIARRGVRDPHVLNAMRQVPREAFVEPGFEEFAYEDGPLPIGEGQTISQPYIVALMIEAAEVRPDDRVLEVGAGSGYAAAVMSRIADRVYAIERHPSLGEAAQERFRRLGYDNIELRVGDGTLGWPDAAPFDAILVAAGGPEVPQALKEQLAVGGRLVIPVGAEEGHQTLLKVTRTGQANYEEEDLGGVMFVPLIGEQGWAEDRRRSATNHVPGQSRGQSLPDLIAEAAEPLPDLDDPAFGRFFDRFADRRVVLLGEASHGTSEFYRARAAITRHLIRAHGFTIVAVEADWPDAAVVDRYVRLRPGPDHAEPPFQRFPTWMWRNTDVADLISWMREHNETLPDLSARAGFYGLDIYNMSGSIAAVLEYLDRTDPEAAAVARERYGCLTPWQKNPATYGRAVLRASYAKCEQAVIDQCRELLRRRLDYAGQDGESFLDAAQNARLIASAERYYRIMYYGGAESWNLRDTHMFETLEHLLEAKGPQSKAIVWAHNSHIGDARHTDMGVVREQLNIGQLCRERFGDEAALIGFGTHTGTVAAASDWGGDMEVKRVRPSQRDSYERLCHEAGVPRFLLDLRPSQNEALRRRLLEPRLERFIGVIYRPDTELLSHYSDASLPRQFDAYVWFDETSAVTPLGPEHAKAGVPETYPFGL
;
A
#
# COMPACT_ATOMS: atom_id res chain seq x y z
N MET A 1 30.37 10.86 -5.15
CA MET A 1 29.26 11.80 -5.38
C MET A 1 28.55 11.37 -6.65
N PRO A 2 27.21 11.36 -6.69
CA PRO A 2 26.44 11.00 -7.88
C PRO A 2 26.64 12.00 -9.03
N ASP A 3 26.42 11.54 -10.26
CA ASP A 3 26.39 12.39 -11.45
C ASP A 3 25.01 13.05 -11.56
N LEU A 4 24.91 14.29 -11.03
CA LEU A 4 23.67 15.05 -10.97
C LEU A 4 23.13 15.43 -12.36
N SER A 5 23.99 15.60 -13.37
CA SER A 5 23.57 15.86 -14.75
C SER A 5 22.87 14.63 -15.35
N ARG A 6 23.40 13.43 -15.08
CA ARG A 6 22.76 12.17 -15.48
C ARG A 6 21.49 11.88 -14.68
N ALA A 7 21.46 12.23 -13.39
CA ALA A 7 20.25 12.12 -12.57
C ALA A 7 19.12 13.00 -13.11
N ARG A 8 19.41 14.26 -13.47
CA ARG A 8 18.48 15.18 -14.13
C ARG A 8 17.93 14.64 -15.44
N ALA A 9 18.80 14.16 -16.33
CA ALA A 9 18.38 13.57 -17.60
C ALA A 9 17.44 12.37 -17.38
N ARG A 10 17.78 11.49 -16.42
CA ARG A 10 16.92 10.35 -16.04
C ARG A 10 15.57 10.79 -15.47
N MET A 11 15.54 11.82 -14.63
CA MET A 11 14.29 12.39 -14.09
C MET A 11 13.38 12.85 -15.25
N VAL A 12 13.90 13.59 -16.22
CA VAL A 12 13.11 14.04 -17.38
C VAL A 12 12.66 12.86 -18.27
N ASP A 13 13.57 11.94 -18.60
CA ASP A 13 13.30 10.86 -19.56
C ASP A 13 12.46 9.70 -18.98
N VAL A 14 12.43 9.54 -17.65
CA VAL A 14 11.75 8.43 -16.97
C VAL A 14 10.56 8.89 -16.14
N GLN A 15 10.73 9.90 -15.28
CA GLN A 15 9.67 10.34 -14.35
C GLN A 15 8.73 11.38 -14.97
N ILE A 16 9.17 12.13 -15.99
CA ILE A 16 8.33 13.17 -16.64
C ILE A 16 7.77 12.66 -17.96
N ALA A 17 8.62 12.43 -18.96
CA ALA A 17 8.18 12.17 -20.33
C ALA A 17 7.30 10.91 -20.49
N ARG A 18 7.56 9.87 -19.69
CA ARG A 18 6.79 8.61 -19.75
C ARG A 18 5.40 8.70 -19.11
N ARG A 19 5.17 9.68 -18.23
CA ARG A 19 3.89 9.85 -17.51
C ARG A 19 2.88 10.74 -18.26
N GLY A 20 3.26 11.30 -19.41
CA GLY A 20 2.33 11.98 -20.31
C GLY A 20 2.88 13.28 -20.90
N VAL A 21 3.82 13.92 -20.21
CA VAL A 21 4.39 15.21 -20.61
C VAL A 21 5.20 15.06 -21.91
N ARG A 22 4.84 15.83 -22.93
CA ARG A 22 5.32 15.72 -24.31
C ARG A 22 5.86 17.03 -24.86
N ASP A 23 5.53 18.17 -24.26
CA ASP A 23 5.96 19.47 -24.76
C ASP A 23 7.51 19.58 -24.75
N PRO A 24 8.13 19.85 -25.92
CA PRO A 24 9.58 19.88 -26.04
C PRO A 24 10.22 21.08 -25.33
N HIS A 25 9.52 22.19 -25.14
CA HIS A 25 9.99 23.34 -24.38
C HIS A 25 10.04 22.98 -22.88
N VAL A 26 8.97 22.38 -22.35
CA VAL A 26 8.92 21.91 -20.94
C VAL A 26 10.01 20.88 -20.66
N LEU A 27 10.11 19.84 -21.50
CA LEU A 27 11.13 18.79 -21.34
C LEU A 27 12.56 19.33 -21.52
N ASN A 28 12.78 20.39 -22.30
CA ASN A 28 14.08 21.02 -22.44
C ASN A 28 14.42 21.91 -21.22
N ALA A 29 13.46 22.72 -20.75
CA ALA A 29 13.62 23.56 -19.56
C ALA A 29 13.97 22.72 -18.32
N MET A 30 13.26 21.59 -18.10
CA MET A 30 13.53 20.66 -16.99
C MET A 30 14.93 20.01 -17.06
N ARG A 31 15.54 19.89 -18.26
CA ARG A 31 16.94 19.44 -18.40
C ARG A 31 17.96 20.57 -18.16
N GLN A 32 17.58 21.83 -18.35
CA GLN A 32 18.49 22.96 -18.16
C GLN A 32 18.58 23.40 -16.70
N VAL A 33 17.45 23.48 -15.98
CA VAL A 33 17.42 24.04 -14.62
C VAL A 33 18.05 23.07 -13.59
N PRO A 34 19.07 23.51 -12.83
CA PRO A 34 19.73 22.68 -11.82
C PRO A 34 18.90 22.64 -10.54
N ARG A 35 17.95 21.69 -10.42
CA ARG A 35 17.07 21.53 -9.25
C ARG A 35 17.83 21.38 -7.92
N GLU A 36 19.03 20.80 -7.95
CA GLU A 36 19.97 20.70 -6.82
C GLU A 36 20.37 22.07 -6.24
N ALA A 37 20.29 23.14 -7.04
CA ALA A 37 20.57 24.51 -6.58
C ALA A 37 19.36 25.18 -5.89
N PHE A 38 18.18 24.54 -5.91
CA PHE A 38 16.91 25.06 -5.39
C PHE A 38 16.44 24.41 -4.07
N VAL A 39 17.00 23.26 -3.69
CA VAL A 39 16.75 22.57 -2.41
C VAL A 39 17.56 23.18 -1.26
N GLU A 40 17.25 22.76 -0.02
CA GLU A 40 18.09 23.06 1.15
C GLU A 40 19.40 22.23 1.16
N PRO A 41 20.49 22.73 1.78
CA PRO A 41 21.74 21.99 1.92
C PRO A 41 21.55 20.64 2.63
N GLY A 42 22.05 19.57 2.03
CA GLY A 42 21.85 18.18 2.49
C GLY A 42 20.79 17.42 1.70
N PHE A 43 19.97 18.08 0.87
CA PHE A 43 18.97 17.43 0.01
C PHE A 43 19.40 17.27 -1.45
N GLU A 44 20.64 17.64 -1.82
CA GLU A 44 21.10 17.67 -3.21
C GLU A 44 21.10 16.28 -3.89
N GLU A 45 21.26 15.19 -3.12
CA GLU A 45 21.18 13.83 -3.66
C GLU A 45 19.75 13.39 -4.01
N PHE A 46 18.75 13.90 -3.27
CA PHE A 46 17.32 13.63 -3.48
C PHE A 46 16.67 14.58 -4.50
N ALA A 47 17.38 15.61 -4.96
CA ALA A 47 16.84 16.66 -5.82
C ALA A 47 16.21 16.16 -7.14
N TYR A 48 16.49 14.92 -7.55
CA TYR A 48 16.00 14.26 -8.76
C TYR A 48 15.12 13.03 -8.51
N GLU A 49 14.67 12.84 -7.28
CA GLU A 49 13.57 11.94 -6.97
C GLU A 49 12.24 12.64 -7.25
N ASP A 50 11.20 11.88 -7.66
CA ASP A 50 9.89 12.48 -7.94
C ASP A 50 9.06 12.67 -6.66
N GLY A 51 9.57 13.48 -5.75
CA GLY A 51 8.93 13.80 -4.48
C GLY A 51 9.11 15.28 -4.07
N PRO A 52 8.26 15.77 -3.16
CA PRO A 52 8.45 17.07 -2.54
C PRO A 52 9.62 17.05 -1.55
N LEU A 53 10.34 18.16 -1.42
CA LEU A 53 11.43 18.34 -0.45
C LEU A 53 11.20 19.62 0.37
N PRO A 54 11.63 19.71 1.63
CA PRO A 54 11.50 20.93 2.44
C PRO A 54 12.39 22.06 1.91
N ILE A 55 11.92 23.31 2.07
CA ILE A 55 12.65 24.52 1.62
C ILE A 55 12.62 25.68 2.63
N GLY A 56 12.27 25.39 3.90
CA GLY A 56 12.12 26.38 4.96
C GLY A 56 10.68 26.88 5.13
N GLU A 57 10.41 27.60 6.21
CA GLU A 57 9.09 28.21 6.53
C GLU A 57 7.88 27.23 6.52
N GLY A 58 8.14 25.93 6.71
CA GLY A 58 7.13 24.87 6.59
C GLY A 58 6.66 24.58 5.15
N GLN A 59 7.35 25.14 4.14
CA GLN A 59 7.03 24.98 2.72
C GLN A 59 7.84 23.85 2.08
N THR A 60 7.38 23.38 0.93
CA THR A 60 8.07 22.36 0.12
C THR A 60 8.26 22.82 -1.32
N ILE A 61 9.36 22.38 -1.95
CA ILE A 61 9.49 22.41 -3.41
C ILE A 61 8.73 21.21 -3.98
N SER A 62 7.71 21.46 -4.80
CA SER A 62 6.86 20.44 -5.43
C SER A 62 7.68 19.41 -6.22
N GLN A 63 7.16 18.19 -6.35
CA GLN A 63 7.82 17.12 -7.12
C GLN A 63 8.04 17.52 -8.60
N PRO A 64 9.16 17.12 -9.23
CA PRO A 64 9.48 17.44 -10.63
C PRO A 64 8.36 17.17 -11.63
N TYR A 65 7.64 16.06 -11.51
CA TYR A 65 6.53 15.71 -12.40
C TYR A 65 5.41 16.75 -12.38
N ILE A 66 4.99 17.19 -11.20
CA ILE A 66 3.88 18.15 -11.06
C ILE A 66 4.28 19.53 -11.59
N VAL A 67 5.53 19.96 -11.40
CA VAL A 67 6.04 21.19 -12.01
C VAL A 67 5.93 21.12 -13.53
N ALA A 68 6.37 20.02 -14.15
CA ALA A 68 6.28 19.85 -15.60
C ALA A 68 4.84 19.75 -16.10
N LEU A 69 3.97 19.01 -15.39
CA LEU A 69 2.56 18.83 -15.71
C LEU A 69 1.81 20.18 -15.69
N MET A 70 2.02 21.01 -14.67
CA MET A 70 1.35 22.31 -14.57
C MET A 70 1.79 23.28 -15.67
N ILE A 71 3.08 23.30 -16.02
CA ILE A 71 3.62 24.17 -17.08
C ILE A 71 3.11 23.72 -18.47
N GLU A 72 3.02 22.42 -18.72
CA GLU A 72 2.41 21.89 -19.95
C GLU A 72 0.90 22.17 -20.00
N ALA A 73 0.18 21.96 -18.89
CA ALA A 73 -1.26 22.21 -18.82
C ALA A 73 -1.63 23.69 -19.02
N ALA A 74 -0.80 24.60 -18.51
CA ALA A 74 -0.90 26.03 -18.76
C ALA A 74 -0.52 26.42 -20.21
N GLU A 75 0.07 25.50 -20.97
CA GLU A 75 0.50 25.66 -22.36
C GLU A 75 1.40 26.89 -22.57
N VAL A 76 2.40 27.04 -21.69
CA VAL A 76 3.34 28.18 -21.68
C VAL A 76 4.19 28.21 -22.95
N ARG A 77 4.24 29.37 -23.63
CA ARG A 77 4.93 29.60 -24.90
C ARG A 77 6.05 30.63 -24.80
N PRO A 78 6.94 30.73 -25.81
CA PRO A 78 8.07 31.65 -25.78
C PRO A 78 7.75 33.14 -25.66
N ASP A 79 6.60 33.59 -26.17
CA ASP A 79 6.20 35.00 -26.14
C ASP A 79 5.30 35.34 -24.93
N ASP A 80 5.00 34.37 -24.06
CA ASP A 80 4.04 34.53 -22.96
C ASP A 80 4.59 35.37 -21.81
N ARG A 81 3.70 36.12 -21.15
CA ARG A 81 3.93 36.76 -19.86
C ARG A 81 3.26 35.92 -18.78
N VAL A 82 4.07 35.30 -17.92
CA VAL A 82 3.62 34.29 -16.95
C VAL A 82 3.65 34.84 -15.53
N LEU A 83 2.61 34.56 -14.73
CA LEU A 83 2.59 34.80 -13.29
C LEU A 83 2.70 33.48 -12.51
N GLU A 84 3.64 33.41 -11.58
CA GLU A 84 3.76 32.37 -10.56
C GLU A 84 3.28 32.92 -9.21
N VAL A 85 2.40 32.18 -8.54
CA VAL A 85 1.95 32.46 -7.17
C VAL A 85 2.42 31.35 -6.24
N GLY A 86 3.21 31.68 -5.22
CA GLY A 86 3.87 30.72 -4.33
C GLY A 86 5.24 30.29 -4.86
N ALA A 87 6.14 31.26 -5.11
CA ALA A 87 7.43 30.96 -5.72
C ALA A 87 8.29 29.98 -4.90
N GLY A 88 8.21 30.06 -3.57
CA GLY A 88 8.94 29.22 -2.63
C GLY A 88 10.45 29.21 -2.88
N SER A 89 10.94 28.13 -3.48
CA SER A 89 12.35 27.99 -3.87
C SER A 89 12.75 28.81 -5.11
N GLY A 90 11.78 29.20 -5.93
CA GLY A 90 11.96 29.76 -7.27
C GLY A 90 12.18 28.72 -8.37
N TYR A 91 12.10 27.41 -8.08
CA TYR A 91 12.41 26.38 -9.09
C TYR A 91 11.46 26.40 -10.29
N ALA A 92 10.14 26.51 -10.07
CA ALA A 92 9.18 26.52 -11.17
C ALA A 92 9.28 27.82 -12.00
N ALA A 93 9.48 29.00 -11.40
CA ALA A 93 9.87 30.23 -12.11
C ALA A 93 11.14 30.04 -12.96
N ALA A 94 12.16 29.38 -12.43
CA ALA A 94 13.40 29.09 -13.14
C ALA A 94 13.18 28.14 -14.34
N VAL A 95 12.22 27.22 -14.26
CA VAL A 95 11.81 26.37 -15.40
C VAL A 95 11.03 27.19 -16.43
N MET A 96 10.01 27.94 -16.00
CA MET A 96 9.17 28.75 -16.89
C MET A 96 9.97 29.83 -17.62
N SER A 97 10.96 30.44 -16.98
CA SER A 97 11.84 31.46 -17.60
C SER A 97 12.81 30.92 -18.66
N ARG A 98 12.95 29.59 -18.78
CA ARG A 98 13.63 28.93 -19.92
C ARG A 98 12.68 28.64 -21.08
N ILE A 99 11.39 28.99 -20.93
CA ILE A 99 10.35 28.89 -21.96
C ILE A 99 9.92 30.30 -22.35
N ALA A 100 9.28 31.03 -21.43
CA ALA A 100 8.58 32.30 -21.64
C ALA A 100 9.48 33.55 -21.67
N ASP A 101 8.98 34.62 -22.28
CA ASP A 101 9.64 35.94 -22.36
C ASP A 101 9.87 36.52 -20.97
N ARG A 102 8.81 36.58 -20.14
CA ARG A 102 8.84 37.19 -18.81
C ARG A 102 8.07 36.37 -17.78
N VAL A 103 8.71 36.10 -16.65
CA VAL A 103 8.06 35.48 -15.48
C VAL A 103 7.98 36.48 -14.34
N TYR A 104 6.78 36.67 -13.79
CA TYR A 104 6.53 37.42 -12.56
C TYR A 104 6.25 36.40 -11.45
N ALA A 105 6.89 36.53 -10.30
CA ALA A 105 6.77 35.57 -9.20
C ALA A 105 6.36 36.26 -7.90
N ILE A 106 5.36 35.73 -7.20
CA ILE A 106 4.93 36.23 -5.88
C ILE A 106 5.20 35.18 -4.81
N GLU A 107 5.82 35.61 -3.72
CA GLU A 107 6.05 34.81 -2.52
C GLU A 107 5.53 35.54 -1.28
N ARG A 108 4.86 34.86 -0.36
CA ARG A 108 4.34 35.49 0.88
C ARG A 108 5.40 35.57 1.98
N HIS A 109 6.34 34.63 2.02
CA HIS A 109 7.41 34.56 3.03
C HIS A 109 8.63 35.41 2.60
N PRO A 110 9.00 36.49 3.31
CA PRO A 110 10.12 37.34 2.92
C PRO A 110 11.45 36.57 2.80
N SER A 111 11.72 35.65 3.72
CA SER A 111 12.92 34.81 3.75
C SER A 111 13.07 33.93 2.50
N LEU A 112 11.98 33.31 2.04
CA LEU A 112 11.96 32.52 0.81
C LEU A 112 12.11 33.40 -0.44
N GLY A 113 11.40 34.53 -0.48
CA GLY A 113 11.47 35.47 -1.60
C GLY A 113 12.87 36.07 -1.80
N GLU A 114 13.52 36.49 -0.72
CA GLU A 114 14.91 36.99 -0.75
C GLU A 114 15.90 35.90 -1.19
N ALA A 115 15.76 34.68 -0.67
CA ALA A 115 16.61 33.54 -1.03
C ALA A 115 16.44 33.14 -2.51
N ALA A 116 15.21 33.11 -3.02
CA ALA A 116 14.90 32.88 -4.43
C ALA A 116 15.48 33.98 -5.32
N GLN A 117 15.37 35.25 -4.95
CA GLN A 117 15.91 36.37 -5.72
C GLN A 117 17.44 36.38 -5.77
N GLU A 118 18.13 36.02 -4.69
CA GLU A 118 19.59 35.81 -4.70
C GLU A 118 19.96 34.62 -5.59
N ARG A 119 19.22 33.52 -5.50
CA ARG A 119 19.41 32.32 -6.33
C ARG A 119 19.23 32.62 -7.82
N PHE A 120 18.25 33.45 -8.21
CA PHE A 120 18.06 33.89 -9.60
C PHE A 120 19.25 34.71 -10.12
N ARG A 121 19.71 35.70 -9.35
CA ARG A 121 20.89 36.51 -9.71
C ARG A 121 22.16 35.66 -9.82
N ARG A 122 22.37 34.71 -8.90
CA ARG A 122 23.52 33.80 -8.88
C ARG A 122 23.54 32.83 -10.07
N LEU A 123 22.37 32.41 -10.55
CA LEU A 123 22.22 31.41 -11.62
C LEU A 123 21.94 32.02 -13.02
N GLY A 124 21.85 33.34 -13.15
CA GLY A 124 21.62 34.02 -14.44
C GLY A 124 20.20 33.81 -14.99
N TYR A 125 19.18 34.16 -14.19
CA TYR A 125 17.79 34.24 -14.60
C TYR A 125 17.33 35.70 -14.60
N ASP A 126 17.57 36.41 -15.71
CA ASP A 126 17.40 37.87 -15.80
C ASP A 126 15.98 38.31 -16.21
N ASN A 127 15.12 37.36 -16.61
CA ASN A 127 13.73 37.56 -17.00
C ASN A 127 12.70 37.14 -15.93
N ILE A 128 13.13 36.91 -14.69
CA ILE A 128 12.26 36.67 -13.53
C ILE A 128 12.18 37.93 -12.67
N GLU A 129 10.97 38.38 -12.36
CA GLU A 129 10.69 39.52 -11.48
C GLU A 129 9.92 39.03 -10.25
N LEU A 130 10.59 39.00 -9.08
CA LEU A 130 10.00 38.50 -7.83
C LEU A 130 9.54 39.66 -6.93
N ARG A 131 8.35 39.53 -6.34
CA ARG A 131 7.82 40.42 -5.29
C ARG A 131 7.36 39.62 -4.08
N VAL A 132 7.66 40.14 -2.88
CA VAL A 132 7.09 39.61 -1.64
C VAL A 132 5.69 40.23 -1.41
N GLY A 133 4.67 39.41 -1.17
CA GLY A 133 3.30 39.87 -0.90
C GLY A 133 2.22 38.81 -1.03
N ASP A 134 0.96 39.22 -0.89
CA ASP A 134 -0.20 38.35 -1.08
C ASP A 134 -0.39 38.02 -2.58
N GLY A 135 -0.23 36.73 -2.93
CA GLY A 135 -0.39 36.24 -4.28
C GLY A 135 -1.84 35.98 -4.70
N THR A 136 -2.80 35.92 -3.76
CA THR A 136 -4.23 35.77 -4.08
C THR A 136 -4.80 36.98 -4.82
N LEU A 137 -4.15 38.14 -4.67
CA LEU A 137 -4.45 39.40 -5.35
C LEU A 137 -3.71 39.57 -6.69
N GLY A 138 -2.80 38.65 -7.04
CA GLY A 138 -1.99 38.71 -8.25
C GLY A 138 -1.08 39.95 -8.34
N TRP A 139 -0.86 40.42 -9.57
CA TRP A 139 0.01 41.56 -9.88
C TRP A 139 -0.66 42.50 -10.90
N PRO A 140 -1.58 43.37 -10.46
CA PRO A 140 -2.34 44.25 -11.35
C PRO A 140 -1.49 45.13 -12.27
N ASP A 141 -0.36 45.66 -11.77
CA ASP A 141 0.55 46.54 -12.55
C ASP A 141 1.22 45.84 -13.74
N ALA A 142 1.27 44.50 -13.73
CA ALA A 142 1.88 43.68 -14.77
C ALA A 142 0.83 42.90 -15.59
N ALA A 143 -0.43 42.84 -15.16
CA ALA A 143 -1.51 42.20 -15.92
C ALA A 143 -1.76 42.89 -17.29
N PRO A 144 -2.32 42.18 -18.29
CA PRO A 144 -2.75 40.79 -18.26
C PRO A 144 -1.60 39.78 -18.45
N PHE A 145 -1.86 38.53 -18.06
CA PHE A 145 -0.96 37.38 -18.18
C PHE A 145 -1.51 36.31 -19.13
N ASP A 146 -0.65 35.70 -19.94
CA ASP A 146 -1.01 34.64 -20.88
C ASP A 146 -1.10 33.27 -20.17
N ALA A 147 -0.33 33.11 -19.09
CA ALA A 147 -0.43 31.98 -18.17
C ALA A 147 -0.30 32.42 -16.70
N ILE A 148 -1.05 31.77 -15.81
CA ILE A 148 -0.93 31.93 -14.35
C ILE A 148 -0.80 30.55 -13.72
N LEU A 149 0.25 30.30 -12.93
CA LEU A 149 0.45 29.05 -12.21
C LEU A 149 0.49 29.33 -10.70
N VAL A 150 -0.26 28.54 -9.93
CA VAL A 150 -0.38 28.71 -8.48
C VAL A 150 0.14 27.45 -7.79
N ALA A 151 1.28 27.55 -7.10
CA ALA A 151 1.95 26.45 -6.41
C ALA A 151 1.48 26.31 -4.94
N ALA A 152 0.23 26.68 -4.65
CA ALA A 152 -0.41 26.56 -3.35
C ALA A 152 -1.93 26.36 -3.54
N GLY A 153 -2.57 25.58 -2.67
CA GLY A 153 -3.97 25.17 -2.81
C GLY A 153 -4.97 26.14 -2.19
N GLY A 154 -5.87 26.70 -2.99
CA GLY A 154 -6.91 27.64 -2.53
C GLY A 154 -8.25 26.97 -2.17
N PRO A 155 -9.12 27.64 -1.39
CA PRO A 155 -10.49 27.17 -1.14
C PRO A 155 -11.38 27.21 -2.41
N GLU A 156 -11.03 28.09 -3.33
CA GLU A 156 -11.64 28.34 -4.64
C GLU A 156 -10.63 29.09 -5.52
N VAL A 157 -10.92 29.30 -6.80
CA VAL A 157 -10.03 30.04 -7.71
C VAL A 157 -10.13 31.55 -7.40
N PRO A 158 -9.04 32.25 -7.02
CA PRO A 158 -9.10 33.67 -6.73
C PRO A 158 -9.59 34.48 -7.94
N GLN A 159 -10.63 35.30 -7.72
CA GLN A 159 -11.25 36.12 -8.75
C GLN A 159 -10.25 37.13 -9.35
N ALA A 160 -9.36 37.70 -8.53
CA ALA A 160 -8.31 38.61 -8.99
C ALA A 160 -7.37 37.95 -10.02
N LEU A 161 -7.08 36.66 -9.88
CA LEU A 161 -6.25 35.92 -10.84
C LEU A 161 -7.03 35.63 -12.14
N LYS A 162 -8.32 35.25 -12.05
CA LYS A 162 -9.19 35.09 -13.24
C LYS A 162 -9.29 36.39 -14.06
N GLU A 163 -9.43 37.52 -13.38
CA GLU A 163 -9.54 38.85 -14.02
C GLU A 163 -8.24 39.32 -14.68
N GLN A 164 -7.08 38.88 -14.18
CA GLN A 164 -5.75 39.23 -14.69
C GLN A 164 -5.27 38.33 -15.84
N LEU A 165 -6.00 37.26 -16.20
CA LEU A 165 -5.72 36.49 -17.41
C LEU A 165 -6.00 37.30 -18.68
N ALA A 166 -5.15 37.17 -19.71
CA ALA A 166 -5.48 37.56 -21.07
C ALA A 166 -6.68 36.74 -21.60
N VAL A 167 -7.41 37.25 -22.60
CA VAL A 167 -8.39 36.41 -23.33
C VAL A 167 -7.61 35.40 -24.17
N GLY A 168 -7.91 34.12 -23.99
CA GLY A 168 -7.09 33.00 -24.46
C GLY A 168 -6.00 32.55 -23.47
N GLY A 169 -5.85 33.23 -22.32
CA GLY A 169 -4.92 32.85 -21.26
C GLY A 169 -5.43 31.69 -20.39
N ARG A 170 -4.49 30.96 -19.76
CA ARG A 170 -4.74 29.75 -18.96
C ARG A 170 -4.23 29.94 -17.54
N LEU A 171 -5.05 29.62 -16.54
CA LEU A 171 -4.65 29.56 -15.14
C LEU A 171 -4.66 28.11 -14.66
N VAL A 172 -3.60 27.66 -13.99
CA VAL A 172 -3.50 26.32 -13.39
C VAL A 172 -3.32 26.44 -11.88
N ILE A 173 -4.26 25.89 -11.11
CA ILE A 173 -4.36 26.06 -9.66
C ILE A 173 -4.89 24.78 -8.97
N PRO A 174 -4.31 24.36 -7.84
CA PRO A 174 -4.96 23.42 -6.93
C PRO A 174 -6.09 24.12 -6.17
N VAL A 175 -7.32 23.60 -6.24
CA VAL A 175 -8.42 24.08 -5.39
C VAL A 175 -9.09 22.93 -4.65
N GLY A 176 -9.52 23.20 -3.42
CA GLY A 176 -10.16 22.22 -2.55
C GLY A 176 -10.99 22.91 -1.48
N ALA A 177 -12.20 22.42 -1.22
CA ALA A 177 -13.07 23.01 -0.20
C ALA A 177 -12.55 22.83 1.24
N GLU A 178 -11.55 21.97 1.44
CA GLU A 178 -10.84 21.71 2.71
C GLU A 178 -9.32 21.63 2.46
N GLU A 179 -8.51 21.93 3.48
CA GLU A 179 -7.04 21.85 3.38
C GLU A 179 -6.58 20.39 3.21
N GLY A 180 -5.75 20.11 2.21
CA GLY A 180 -5.20 18.77 1.93
C GLY A 180 -5.89 17.98 0.81
N HIS A 181 -7.14 18.28 0.45
CA HIS A 181 -7.87 17.63 -0.64
C HIS A 181 -8.12 18.61 -1.79
N GLN A 182 -7.20 18.62 -2.76
CA GLN A 182 -7.22 19.58 -3.86
C GLN A 182 -7.28 18.87 -5.22
N THR A 183 -8.05 19.46 -6.12
CA THR A 183 -8.06 19.11 -7.54
C THR A 183 -7.28 20.17 -8.31
N LEU A 184 -6.41 19.75 -9.22
CA LEU A 184 -5.70 20.64 -10.12
C LEU A 184 -6.67 21.09 -11.23
N LEU A 185 -7.13 22.34 -11.17
CA LEU A 185 -7.97 22.92 -12.20
C LEU A 185 -7.15 23.74 -13.19
N LYS A 186 -7.50 23.61 -14.47
CA LYS A 186 -7.15 24.55 -15.54
C LYS A 186 -8.35 25.42 -15.86
N VAL A 187 -8.17 26.74 -15.79
CA VAL A 187 -9.19 27.75 -16.12
C VAL A 187 -8.73 28.51 -17.37
N THR A 188 -9.47 28.40 -18.46
CA THR A 188 -9.18 29.11 -19.72
C THR A 188 -10.14 30.29 -19.88
N ARG A 189 -9.62 31.51 -20.04
CA ARG A 189 -10.45 32.72 -20.23
C ARG A 189 -10.89 32.83 -21.70
N THR A 190 -12.09 32.36 -22.02
CA THR A 190 -12.62 32.35 -23.40
C THR A 190 -13.28 33.66 -23.84
N GLY A 191 -13.46 34.62 -22.92
CA GLY A 191 -13.96 35.95 -23.25
C GLY A 191 -13.81 36.96 -22.11
N GLN A 192 -14.41 38.14 -22.27
CA GLN A 192 -14.26 39.23 -21.28
C GLN A 192 -14.77 38.84 -19.88
N ALA A 193 -15.81 38.01 -19.78
CA ALA A 193 -16.35 37.48 -18.53
C ALA A 193 -16.60 35.95 -18.56
N ASN A 194 -16.10 35.26 -19.58
CA ASN A 194 -16.33 33.83 -19.80
C ASN A 194 -15.06 33.03 -19.50
N TYR A 195 -15.25 31.91 -18.80
CA TYR A 195 -14.20 30.98 -18.40
C TYR A 195 -14.67 29.55 -18.64
N GLU A 196 -13.78 28.69 -19.10
CA GLU A 196 -13.96 27.24 -19.17
C GLU A 196 -13.02 26.60 -18.14
N GLU A 197 -13.49 25.57 -17.44
CA GLU A 197 -12.75 24.92 -16.35
C GLU A 197 -12.61 23.42 -16.64
N GLU A 198 -11.38 22.91 -16.54
CA GLU A 198 -10.99 21.52 -16.81
C GLU A 198 -10.31 20.93 -15.56
N ASP A 199 -10.74 19.72 -15.19
CA ASP A 199 -10.19 18.94 -14.08
C ASP A 199 -9.00 18.09 -14.57
N LEU A 200 -7.83 18.29 -13.97
CA LEU A 200 -6.58 17.59 -14.30
C LEU A 200 -6.19 16.52 -13.25
N GLY A 201 -7.06 16.23 -12.29
CA GLY A 201 -6.87 15.22 -11.25
C GLY A 201 -6.43 15.75 -9.88
N GLY A 202 -6.42 14.85 -8.89
CA GLY A 202 -6.06 15.15 -7.51
C GLY A 202 -4.59 15.50 -7.32
N VAL A 203 -4.32 16.45 -6.43
CA VAL A 203 -2.99 16.94 -6.05
C VAL A 203 -2.98 17.36 -4.58
N MET A 204 -1.79 17.53 -4.00
CA MET A 204 -1.62 18.04 -2.64
C MET A 204 -0.55 19.12 -2.60
N PHE A 205 -0.95 20.34 -2.26
CA PHE A 205 -0.10 21.50 -2.06
C PHE A 205 -0.35 22.15 -0.69
N VAL A 206 0.66 22.90 -0.22
CA VAL A 206 0.56 23.83 0.91
C VAL A 206 -0.61 24.83 0.69
N PRO A 207 -1.26 25.32 1.75
CA PRO A 207 -2.42 26.20 1.61
C PRO A 207 -2.05 27.56 1.00
N LEU A 208 -2.84 28.02 0.03
CA LEU A 208 -2.80 29.39 -0.48
C LEU A 208 -3.42 30.34 0.53
N ILE A 209 -2.60 30.92 1.41
CA ILE A 209 -3.04 31.86 2.45
C ILE A 209 -3.01 33.30 1.92
N GLY A 210 -4.13 34.01 2.02
CA GLY A 210 -4.29 35.40 1.54
C GLY A 210 -5.76 35.86 1.52
N GLU A 211 -6.01 37.10 1.09
CA GLU A 211 -7.33 37.75 1.10
C GLU A 211 -8.39 36.95 0.33
N GLN A 212 -8.06 36.45 -0.86
CA GLN A 212 -8.90 35.57 -1.68
C GLN A 212 -8.47 34.08 -1.56
N GLY A 213 -7.91 33.69 -0.42
CA GLY A 213 -7.46 32.34 -0.12
C GLY A 213 -7.95 31.82 1.23
N TRP A 214 -7.13 30.99 1.87
CA TRP A 214 -7.31 30.61 3.26
C TRP A 214 -6.92 31.75 4.20
N ALA A 215 -7.60 31.87 5.33
CA ALA A 215 -7.14 32.72 6.43
C ALA A 215 -5.92 32.12 7.14
N GLU A 216 -5.17 32.93 7.89
CA GLU A 216 -4.00 32.48 8.68
C GLU A 216 -4.35 31.39 9.72
N ASP A 217 -5.61 31.32 10.18
CA ASP A 217 -6.12 30.26 11.07
C ASP A 217 -6.64 29.02 10.33
N ARG A 218 -6.37 28.93 9.02
CA ARG A 218 -6.77 27.86 8.08
C ARG A 218 -8.29 27.70 7.89
N ARG A 219 -9.08 28.72 8.25
CA ARG A 219 -10.51 28.78 7.92
C ARG A 219 -10.73 29.45 6.57
N ARG A 220 -11.85 29.14 5.92
CA ARG A 220 -12.26 29.79 4.66
C ARG A 220 -12.49 31.29 4.90
N SER A 221 -11.83 32.15 4.12
CA SER A 221 -12.07 33.59 4.14
C SER A 221 -13.54 33.87 3.81
N ALA A 222 -14.25 34.59 4.68
CA ALA A 222 -15.71 34.61 4.69
C ALA A 222 -16.32 35.66 3.75
N THR A 223 -16.15 35.49 2.44
CA THR A 223 -16.98 36.20 1.44
C THR A 223 -17.47 35.25 0.32
N ASN A 224 -18.71 35.46 -0.11
CA ASN A 224 -19.35 34.90 -1.32
C ASN A 224 -19.48 33.36 -1.46
N HIS A 225 -20.36 32.74 -0.65
CA HIS A 225 -20.95 31.45 -1.02
C HIS A 225 -22.45 31.59 -1.34
N VAL A 226 -22.84 31.22 -2.56
CA VAL A 226 -24.24 30.97 -2.97
C VAL A 226 -24.38 29.47 -3.25
N PRO A 227 -25.10 28.69 -2.40
CA PRO A 227 -25.22 27.26 -2.61
C PRO A 227 -26.04 26.92 -3.87
N GLY A 228 -25.42 26.25 -4.83
CA GLY A 228 -26.10 25.68 -5.98
C GLY A 228 -26.93 24.44 -5.58
N GLN A 229 -28.21 24.43 -5.91
CA GLN A 229 -29.11 23.30 -5.65
C GLN A 229 -29.02 22.21 -6.75
N SER A 230 -29.32 20.96 -6.36
CA SER A 230 -29.42 19.71 -7.15
C SER A 230 -28.10 18.93 -7.31
N ARG A 231 -27.96 17.62 -7.00
CA ARG A 231 -28.83 16.56 -6.43
C ARG A 231 -27.95 15.68 -5.50
N GLY A 232 -28.44 14.87 -4.55
CA GLY A 232 -29.83 14.56 -4.16
C GLY A 232 -29.94 13.52 -3.03
N GLN A 233 -28.97 12.60 -2.91
CA GLN A 233 -28.67 11.73 -1.76
C GLN A 233 -27.16 11.84 -1.47
N SER A 234 -26.74 11.78 -0.21
CA SER A 234 -25.32 11.77 0.17
C SER A 234 -24.66 10.44 -0.21
N LEU A 235 -23.33 10.34 -0.09
CA LEU A 235 -22.63 9.07 -0.32
C LEU A 235 -22.86 8.07 0.83
N PRO A 236 -22.85 8.48 2.12
CA PRO A 236 -23.29 7.64 3.23
C PRO A 236 -24.72 7.10 3.08
N ASP A 237 -25.69 7.91 2.60
CA ASP A 237 -27.07 7.44 2.37
C ASP A 237 -27.11 6.26 1.38
N LEU A 238 -26.32 6.34 0.30
CA LEU A 238 -26.24 5.28 -0.70
C LEU A 238 -25.52 4.03 -0.17
N ILE A 239 -24.55 4.18 0.73
CA ILE A 239 -23.93 3.05 1.44
C ILE A 239 -24.97 2.41 2.36
N ALA A 240 -25.74 3.18 3.12
CA ALA A 240 -26.78 2.67 4.02
C ALA A 240 -27.89 1.91 3.26
N GLU A 241 -28.25 2.37 2.06
CA GLU A 241 -29.23 1.71 1.18
C GLU A 241 -28.69 0.40 0.57
N ALA A 242 -27.39 0.34 0.27
CA ALA A 242 -26.72 -0.82 -0.35
C ALA A 242 -26.12 -1.82 0.65
N ALA A 243 -25.95 -1.43 1.92
CA ALA A 243 -25.35 -2.23 2.98
C ALA A 243 -26.24 -3.42 3.34
N GLU A 244 -25.68 -4.63 3.28
CA GLU A 244 -26.35 -5.85 3.74
C GLU A 244 -25.98 -6.10 5.22
N PRO A 245 -26.88 -5.87 6.20
CA PRO A 245 -26.51 -5.98 7.61
C PRO A 245 -26.17 -7.43 7.97
N LEU A 246 -24.98 -7.64 8.52
CA LEU A 246 -24.51 -8.98 8.87
C LEU A 246 -25.06 -9.40 10.24
N PRO A 247 -25.47 -10.66 10.43
CA PRO A 247 -25.84 -11.22 11.73
C PRO A 247 -24.60 -11.32 12.64
N ASP A 248 -24.77 -11.77 13.87
CA ASP A 248 -23.63 -11.87 14.80
C ASP A 248 -22.61 -12.91 14.35
N LEU A 249 -21.35 -12.71 14.75
CA LEU A 249 -20.21 -13.49 14.28
C LEU A 249 -20.32 -15.00 14.61
N ASP A 250 -21.06 -15.32 15.67
CA ASP A 250 -21.32 -16.68 16.12
C ASP A 250 -22.62 -17.27 15.52
N ASP A 251 -23.40 -16.48 14.76
CA ASP A 251 -24.62 -16.93 14.08
C ASP A 251 -24.24 -17.80 12.86
N PRO A 252 -24.75 -19.04 12.75
CA PRO A 252 -24.56 -19.89 11.56
C PRO A 252 -25.02 -19.29 10.23
N ALA A 253 -25.81 -18.21 10.24
CA ALA A 253 -26.21 -17.47 9.06
C ALA A 253 -25.09 -16.55 8.52
N PHE A 254 -24.10 -16.13 9.32
CA PHE A 254 -23.07 -15.17 8.92
C PHE A 254 -22.34 -15.58 7.65
N GLY A 255 -21.85 -16.83 7.60
CA GLY A 255 -21.11 -17.35 6.45
C GLY A 255 -21.92 -17.40 5.15
N ARG A 256 -23.26 -17.50 5.21
CA ARG A 256 -24.13 -17.63 4.03
C ARG A 256 -24.13 -16.38 3.15
N PHE A 257 -23.86 -15.20 3.70
CA PHE A 257 -23.72 -13.97 2.90
C PHE A 257 -22.60 -14.10 1.86
N PHE A 258 -21.62 -14.98 2.11
CA PHE A 258 -20.46 -15.23 1.27
C PHE A 258 -20.63 -16.40 0.28
N ASP A 259 -21.82 -17.04 0.25
CA ASP A 259 -22.17 -18.06 -0.76
C ASP A 259 -21.97 -17.54 -2.19
N ARG A 260 -22.15 -16.22 -2.39
CA ARG A 260 -21.95 -15.51 -3.67
C ARG A 260 -20.51 -15.49 -4.20
N PHE A 261 -19.55 -15.96 -3.42
CA PHE A 261 -18.13 -16.11 -3.77
C PHE A 261 -17.67 -17.57 -3.69
N ALA A 262 -18.57 -18.51 -3.42
CA ALA A 262 -18.22 -19.93 -3.27
C ALA A 262 -17.96 -20.63 -4.61
N ASP A 263 -18.37 -20.04 -5.74
CA ASP A 263 -18.03 -20.47 -7.10
C ASP A 263 -16.55 -20.25 -7.42
N ARG A 264 -15.91 -19.29 -6.75
CA ARG A 264 -14.52 -18.88 -6.94
C ARG A 264 -13.55 -20.00 -6.56
N ARG A 265 -12.40 -20.01 -7.22
CA ARG A 265 -11.29 -20.91 -6.93
C ARG A 265 -10.43 -20.39 -5.79
N VAL A 266 -10.27 -19.08 -5.69
CA VAL A 266 -9.53 -18.40 -4.62
C VAL A 266 -10.40 -17.32 -4.00
N VAL A 267 -10.57 -17.35 -2.68
CA VAL A 267 -11.24 -16.29 -1.91
C VAL A 267 -10.22 -15.67 -0.97
N LEU A 268 -9.81 -14.43 -1.24
CA LEU A 268 -8.88 -13.69 -0.40
C LEU A 268 -9.68 -12.85 0.60
N LEU A 269 -9.39 -13.03 1.89
CA LEU A 269 -10.02 -12.37 3.02
C LEU A 269 -9.01 -11.44 3.71
N GLY A 270 -9.25 -10.15 3.59
CA GLY A 270 -8.39 -9.09 4.10
C GLY A 270 -8.55 -8.79 5.58
N GLU A 271 -7.74 -7.86 6.05
CA GLU A 271 -7.96 -7.12 7.28
C GLU A 271 -7.30 -5.74 7.20
N ALA A 272 -7.99 -4.69 7.67
CA ALA A 272 -7.40 -3.35 7.83
C ALA A 272 -6.51 -3.24 9.09
N SER A 273 -6.49 -4.28 9.93
CA SER A 273 -5.49 -4.41 10.99
C SER A 273 -5.15 -5.87 11.30
N HIS A 274 -3.90 -6.17 11.63
CA HIS A 274 -3.49 -7.50 12.11
C HIS A 274 -3.87 -7.80 13.57
N GLY A 275 -4.42 -6.82 14.30
CA GLY A 275 -4.56 -6.87 15.77
C GLY A 275 -6.00 -6.81 16.27
N THR A 276 -7.00 -7.01 15.40
CA THR A 276 -8.43 -6.78 15.68
C THR A 276 -9.24 -8.08 15.66
N SER A 277 -9.88 -8.42 16.79
CA SER A 277 -10.56 -9.71 17.02
C SER A 277 -11.73 -9.96 16.05
N GLU A 278 -12.53 -8.94 15.77
CA GLU A 278 -13.70 -9.06 14.88
C GLU A 278 -13.29 -9.48 13.45
N PHE A 279 -12.12 -9.06 12.98
CA PHE A 279 -11.57 -9.49 11.68
C PHE A 279 -11.19 -10.98 11.70
N TYR A 280 -10.47 -11.47 12.72
CA TYR A 280 -10.18 -12.90 12.85
C TYR A 280 -11.45 -13.74 12.99
N ARG A 281 -12.41 -13.32 13.83
CA ARG A 281 -13.67 -14.03 14.05
C ARG A 281 -14.55 -14.06 12.81
N ALA A 282 -14.63 -12.96 12.05
CA ALA A 282 -15.37 -12.90 10.80
C ALA A 282 -14.73 -13.77 9.71
N ARG A 283 -13.41 -13.65 9.50
CA ARG A 283 -12.66 -14.54 8.59
C ARG A 283 -12.81 -16.00 8.98
N ALA A 284 -12.81 -16.33 10.28
CA ALA A 284 -13.06 -17.66 10.79
C ALA A 284 -14.49 -18.14 10.45
N ALA A 285 -15.53 -17.34 10.70
CA ALA A 285 -16.91 -17.69 10.37
C ALA A 285 -17.12 -17.96 8.86
N ILE A 286 -16.55 -17.12 7.99
CA ILE A 286 -16.54 -17.32 6.53
C ILE A 286 -15.81 -18.62 6.17
N THR A 287 -14.62 -18.81 6.73
CA THR A 287 -13.75 -19.98 6.45
C THR A 287 -14.41 -21.29 6.86
N ARG A 288 -14.97 -21.33 8.08
CA ARG A 288 -15.75 -22.48 8.59
C ARG A 288 -16.90 -22.84 7.65
N HIS A 289 -17.62 -21.84 7.14
CA HIS A 289 -18.75 -22.05 6.23
C HIS A 289 -18.30 -22.51 4.84
N LEU A 290 -17.31 -21.84 4.22
CA LEU A 290 -16.77 -22.21 2.91
C LEU A 290 -16.18 -23.63 2.88
N ILE A 291 -15.48 -24.04 3.94
CA ILE A 291 -15.01 -25.43 4.09
C ILE A 291 -16.21 -26.39 4.14
N ARG A 292 -17.16 -26.15 5.05
CA ARG A 292 -18.22 -27.10 5.39
C ARG A 292 -19.32 -27.23 4.33
N ALA A 293 -19.59 -26.16 3.57
CA ALA A 293 -20.65 -26.10 2.58
C ALA A 293 -20.17 -26.14 1.12
N HIS A 294 -18.94 -25.69 0.83
CA HIS A 294 -18.50 -25.39 -0.54
C HIS A 294 -17.18 -26.07 -0.96
N GLY A 295 -16.62 -26.93 -0.11
CA GLY A 295 -15.50 -27.81 -0.46
C GLY A 295 -14.14 -27.12 -0.53
N PHE A 296 -13.96 -26.00 0.15
CA PHE A 296 -12.63 -25.38 0.31
C PHE A 296 -11.77 -26.25 1.26
N THR A 297 -10.53 -26.56 0.86
CA THR A 297 -9.62 -27.44 1.62
C THR A 297 -8.24 -26.84 1.85
N ILE A 298 -7.96 -25.65 1.32
CA ILE A 298 -6.71 -24.91 1.53
C ILE A 298 -7.06 -23.63 2.30
N VAL A 299 -6.65 -23.54 3.57
CA VAL A 299 -6.60 -22.27 4.31
C VAL A 299 -5.14 -21.81 4.28
N ALA A 300 -4.84 -20.81 3.46
CA ALA A 300 -3.51 -20.23 3.32
C ALA A 300 -3.44 -18.90 4.08
N VAL A 301 -2.36 -18.64 4.81
CA VAL A 301 -2.23 -17.46 5.69
C VAL A 301 -0.93 -16.71 5.46
N GLU A 302 -0.92 -15.40 5.74
CA GLU A 302 0.26 -14.54 5.78
C GLU A 302 1.17 -14.87 6.99
N ALA A 303 1.72 -16.08 6.97
CA ALA A 303 2.60 -16.62 8.00
C ALA A 303 3.69 -17.47 7.38
N ASP A 304 4.78 -17.66 8.14
CA ASP A 304 5.90 -18.50 7.77
C ASP A 304 5.47 -19.96 7.54
N TRP A 305 5.89 -20.55 6.41
CA TRP A 305 5.52 -21.94 6.04
C TRP A 305 5.83 -22.98 7.13
N PRO A 306 7.03 -23.02 7.75
CA PRO A 306 7.35 -24.03 8.77
C PRO A 306 6.42 -23.98 9.98
N ASP A 307 6.09 -22.77 10.45
CA ASP A 307 5.26 -22.54 11.63
C ASP A 307 3.81 -22.98 11.36
N ALA A 308 3.29 -22.63 10.17
CA ALA A 308 1.99 -23.09 9.71
C ALA A 308 1.95 -24.62 9.47
N ALA A 309 3.04 -25.24 9.04
CA ALA A 309 3.12 -26.70 8.86
C ALA A 309 3.02 -27.49 10.18
N VAL A 310 3.39 -26.89 11.33
CA VAL A 310 3.10 -27.48 12.66
C VAL A 310 1.60 -27.48 12.93
N VAL A 311 0.91 -26.36 12.64
CA VAL A 311 -0.55 -26.25 12.77
C VAL A 311 -1.26 -27.19 11.80
N ASP A 312 -0.80 -27.30 10.55
CA ASP A 312 -1.34 -28.22 9.54
C ASP A 312 -1.40 -29.66 10.04
N ARG A 313 -0.29 -30.13 10.61
CA ARG A 313 -0.17 -31.49 11.15
C ARG A 313 -1.17 -31.69 12.28
N TYR A 314 -1.31 -30.71 13.18
CA TYR A 314 -2.30 -30.73 14.25
C TYR A 314 -3.75 -30.79 13.72
N VAL A 315 -4.13 -29.94 12.74
CA VAL A 315 -5.51 -29.90 12.22
C VAL A 315 -5.84 -31.09 11.32
N ARG A 316 -4.88 -31.64 10.57
CA ARG A 316 -5.09 -32.80 9.68
C ARG A 316 -4.85 -34.17 10.35
N LEU A 317 -4.55 -34.18 11.65
CA LEU A 317 -4.30 -35.38 12.48
C LEU A 317 -3.05 -36.17 12.05
N ARG A 318 -2.00 -35.47 11.59
CA ARG A 318 -0.71 -36.07 11.22
C ARG A 318 0.25 -36.01 12.42
N PRO A 319 1.25 -36.91 12.50
CA PRO A 319 2.33 -36.78 13.48
C PRO A 319 3.04 -35.42 13.37
N GLY A 320 3.23 -34.77 14.52
CA GLY A 320 4.13 -33.63 14.65
C GLY A 320 5.60 -34.06 14.65
N PRO A 321 6.56 -33.12 14.55
CA PRO A 321 7.98 -33.41 14.76
C PRO A 321 8.24 -33.81 16.22
N ASP A 322 9.23 -34.69 16.47
CA ASP A 322 9.58 -35.13 17.83
C ASP A 322 10.15 -34.00 18.72
N HIS A 323 10.66 -32.92 18.11
CA HIS A 323 11.29 -31.77 18.77
C HIS A 323 10.96 -30.45 18.03
N ALA A 324 9.71 -29.97 18.10
CA ALA A 324 9.34 -28.69 17.49
C ALA A 324 9.51 -27.54 18.48
N GLU A 325 10.14 -26.44 18.06
CA GLU A 325 9.91 -25.18 18.79
C GLU A 325 8.44 -24.76 18.59
N PRO A 326 7.78 -24.18 19.61
CA PRO A 326 6.49 -23.53 19.47
C PRO A 326 6.39 -22.66 18.19
N PRO A 327 5.42 -22.88 17.28
CA PRO A 327 5.24 -22.01 16.11
C PRO A 327 4.87 -20.58 16.49
N PHE A 328 5.16 -19.63 15.59
CA PHE A 328 4.85 -18.20 15.68
C PHE A 328 5.49 -17.49 16.88
N GLN A 329 6.74 -17.88 17.23
CA GLN A 329 7.55 -17.23 18.29
C GLN A 329 8.30 -15.99 17.80
N ARG A 330 8.29 -15.71 16.49
CA ARG A 330 8.87 -14.51 15.89
C ARG A 330 7.95 -13.31 16.14
N PHE A 331 8.50 -12.10 16.18
CA PHE A 331 7.69 -10.87 16.25
C PHE A 331 6.86 -10.69 14.96
N PRO A 332 5.57 -10.31 15.06
CA PRO A 332 4.75 -10.24 16.28
C PRO A 332 4.25 -11.63 16.73
N THR A 333 4.38 -11.96 18.00
CA THR A 333 3.97 -13.28 18.50
C THR A 333 2.44 -13.45 18.54
N TRP A 334 1.70 -12.37 18.80
CA TRP A 334 0.24 -12.40 19.01
C TRP A 334 -0.61 -12.49 17.73
N MET A 335 -0.04 -12.17 16.56
CA MET A 335 -0.79 -12.11 15.29
C MET A 335 -1.40 -13.47 14.94
N TRP A 336 -0.64 -14.55 15.09
CA TRP A 336 -1.16 -15.90 14.92
C TRP A 336 -1.36 -16.66 16.26
N ARG A 337 -0.73 -16.22 17.37
CA ARG A 337 -0.93 -16.79 18.72
C ARG A 337 -1.94 -16.00 19.55
N ASN A 338 -3.21 -15.99 19.11
CA ASN A 338 -4.32 -15.41 19.83
C ASN A 338 -5.48 -16.41 19.98
N THR A 339 -6.47 -16.05 20.82
CA THR A 339 -7.65 -16.87 21.09
C THR A 339 -8.49 -17.16 19.84
N ASP A 340 -8.67 -16.18 18.97
CA ASP A 340 -9.54 -16.29 17.78
C ASP A 340 -8.98 -17.28 16.74
N VAL A 341 -7.66 -17.27 16.53
CA VAL A 341 -6.96 -18.25 15.68
C VAL A 341 -6.97 -19.65 16.33
N ALA A 342 -6.79 -19.75 17.65
CA ALA A 342 -6.86 -21.03 18.36
C ALA A 342 -8.26 -21.68 18.26
N ASP A 343 -9.33 -20.89 18.28
CA ASP A 343 -10.69 -21.37 18.10
C ASP A 343 -10.99 -21.78 16.64
N LEU A 344 -10.35 -21.16 15.64
CA LEU A 344 -10.39 -21.68 14.26
C LEU A 344 -9.66 -23.02 14.16
N ILE A 345 -8.43 -23.11 14.68
CA ILE A 345 -7.59 -24.32 14.64
C ILE A 345 -8.28 -25.49 15.33
N SER A 346 -8.87 -25.27 16.50
CA SER A 346 -9.65 -26.27 17.24
C SER A 346 -10.81 -26.79 16.39
N TRP A 347 -11.61 -25.88 15.80
CA TRP A 347 -12.72 -26.24 14.93
C TRP A 347 -12.28 -26.99 13.65
N MET A 348 -11.17 -26.58 13.02
CA MET A 348 -10.66 -27.23 11.81
C MET A 348 -10.27 -28.67 12.10
N ARG A 349 -9.65 -28.92 13.26
CA ARG A 349 -9.36 -30.27 13.72
C ARG A 349 -10.63 -31.09 13.96
N GLU A 350 -11.57 -30.58 14.75
CA GLU A 350 -12.85 -31.25 15.02
C GLU A 350 -13.61 -31.60 13.72
N HIS A 351 -13.59 -30.70 12.74
CA HIS A 351 -14.17 -30.96 11.43
C HIS A 351 -13.43 -32.08 10.67
N ASN A 352 -12.09 -32.02 10.64
CA ASN A 352 -11.25 -33.02 9.98
C ASN A 352 -11.33 -34.41 10.64
N GLU A 353 -11.58 -34.48 11.96
CA GLU A 353 -11.85 -35.72 12.69
C GLU A 353 -13.11 -36.44 12.17
N THR A 354 -14.10 -35.71 11.62
CA THR A 354 -15.28 -36.32 10.98
C THR A 354 -15.04 -36.83 9.56
N LEU A 355 -13.89 -36.52 8.95
CA LEU A 355 -13.57 -36.84 7.56
C LEU A 355 -12.61 -38.05 7.48
N PRO A 356 -13.01 -39.15 6.81
CA PRO A 356 -12.20 -40.38 6.74
C PRO A 356 -11.03 -40.29 5.76
N ASP A 357 -11.14 -39.45 4.72
CA ASP A 357 -10.10 -39.26 3.71
C ASP A 357 -9.21 -38.04 4.03
N LEU A 358 -7.90 -38.24 3.99
CA LEU A 358 -6.89 -37.18 4.13
C LEU A 358 -6.98 -36.14 3.02
N SER A 359 -7.44 -36.51 1.81
CA SER A 359 -7.54 -35.57 0.67
C SER A 359 -8.68 -34.55 0.84
N ALA A 360 -9.73 -34.93 1.57
CA ALA A 360 -10.89 -34.09 1.86
C ALA A 360 -10.70 -33.16 3.07
N ARG A 361 -9.65 -33.37 3.89
CA ARG A 361 -9.39 -32.57 5.09
C ARG A 361 -8.85 -31.19 4.75
N ALA A 362 -9.39 -30.17 5.39
CA ALA A 362 -8.89 -28.81 5.27
C ALA A 362 -7.50 -28.68 5.93
N GLY A 363 -6.51 -28.22 5.19
CA GLY A 363 -5.16 -27.95 5.70
C GLY A 363 -4.93 -26.47 5.98
N PHE A 364 -3.87 -26.17 6.72
CA PHE A 364 -3.49 -24.82 7.15
C PHE A 364 -2.06 -24.52 6.69
N TYR A 365 -1.88 -23.56 5.78
CA TYR A 365 -0.62 -23.38 5.06
C TYR A 365 -0.10 -21.95 5.20
N GLY A 366 1.20 -21.78 5.42
CA GLY A 366 1.83 -20.46 5.35
C GLY A 366 2.09 -20.06 3.89
N LEU A 367 2.27 -18.77 3.64
CA LEU A 367 2.70 -18.25 2.34
C LEU A 367 4.02 -17.47 2.42
N ASP A 368 4.44 -17.08 3.62
CA ASP A 368 5.49 -16.07 3.84
C ASP A 368 6.91 -16.66 3.98
N ILE A 369 7.91 -15.77 3.90
CA ILE A 369 9.30 -16.05 3.52
C ILE A 369 10.33 -15.95 4.67
N TYR A 370 9.94 -15.55 5.87
CA TYR A 370 10.86 -15.08 6.91
C TYR A 370 11.55 -16.20 7.73
N ASN A 371 10.97 -17.40 7.83
CA ASN A 371 11.56 -18.51 8.61
C ASN A 371 12.50 -19.40 7.77
N MET A 372 13.61 -18.83 7.29
CA MET A 372 14.66 -19.60 6.59
C MET A 372 15.26 -20.71 7.46
N SER A 373 15.42 -20.48 8.76
CA SER A 373 16.00 -21.44 9.72
C SER A 373 15.15 -22.71 9.88
N GLY A 374 13.85 -22.55 10.11
CA GLY A 374 12.90 -23.66 10.19
C GLY A 374 12.79 -24.39 8.85
N SER A 375 12.85 -23.66 7.74
CA SER A 375 12.82 -24.25 6.40
C SER A 375 14.04 -25.13 6.12
N ILE A 376 15.25 -24.71 6.52
CA ILE A 376 16.46 -25.55 6.43
C ILE A 376 16.29 -26.82 7.27
N ALA A 377 15.79 -26.71 8.50
CA ALA A 377 15.57 -27.86 9.37
C ALA A 377 14.57 -28.87 8.76
N ALA A 378 13.44 -28.40 8.24
CA ALA A 378 12.41 -29.24 7.61
C ALA A 378 12.93 -30.00 6.37
N VAL A 379 13.73 -29.35 5.51
CA VAL A 379 14.37 -30.02 4.36
C VAL A 379 15.36 -31.10 4.82
N LEU A 380 16.17 -30.81 5.85
CA LEU A 380 17.15 -31.76 6.37
C LEU A 380 16.48 -32.96 7.05
N GLU A 381 15.43 -32.76 7.86
CA GLU A 381 14.68 -33.85 8.51
C GLU A 381 14.03 -34.79 7.49
N TYR A 382 13.44 -34.23 6.43
CA TYR A 382 12.88 -35.03 5.33
C TYR A 382 13.96 -35.86 4.62
N LEU A 383 15.09 -35.23 4.28
CA LEU A 383 16.18 -35.93 3.60
C LEU A 383 16.85 -36.97 4.51
N ASP A 384 17.04 -36.72 5.80
CA ASP A 384 17.60 -37.73 6.73
C ASP A 384 16.74 -39.00 6.81
N ARG A 385 15.41 -38.87 6.61
CA ARG A 385 14.48 -40.00 6.57
C ARG A 385 14.41 -40.68 5.19
N THR A 386 14.61 -39.95 4.10
CA THR A 386 14.29 -40.41 2.73
C THR A 386 15.51 -40.63 1.83
N ASP A 387 16.54 -39.79 1.93
CA ASP A 387 17.84 -39.94 1.27
C ASP A 387 18.97 -39.31 2.12
N PRO A 388 19.60 -40.10 3.01
CA PRO A 388 20.69 -39.62 3.87
C PRO A 388 21.93 -39.11 3.12
N GLU A 389 22.18 -39.58 1.89
CA GLU A 389 23.30 -39.08 1.08
C GLU A 389 22.99 -37.67 0.56
N ALA A 390 21.77 -37.43 0.06
CA ALA A 390 21.31 -36.09 -0.26
C ALA A 390 21.22 -35.18 0.97
N ALA A 391 20.92 -35.72 2.16
CA ALA A 391 20.94 -34.97 3.41
C ALA A 391 22.36 -34.47 3.78
N ALA A 392 23.40 -35.28 3.51
CA ALA A 392 24.79 -34.85 3.68
C ALA A 392 25.17 -33.71 2.72
N VAL A 393 24.79 -33.82 1.44
CA VAL A 393 24.99 -32.77 0.43
C VAL A 393 24.22 -31.49 0.76
N ALA A 394 23.00 -31.60 1.26
CA ALA A 394 22.18 -30.47 1.69
C ALA A 394 22.83 -29.71 2.87
N ARG A 395 23.39 -30.43 3.86
CA ARG A 395 24.15 -29.82 4.97
C ARG A 395 25.37 -29.04 4.49
N GLU A 396 26.11 -29.57 3.52
CA GLU A 396 27.25 -28.86 2.92
C GLU A 396 26.80 -27.57 2.21
N ARG A 397 25.77 -27.65 1.36
CA ARG A 397 25.25 -26.52 0.59
C ARG A 397 24.63 -25.42 1.47
N TYR A 398 23.91 -25.79 2.54
CA TYR A 398 23.36 -24.83 3.50
C TYR A 398 24.39 -24.35 4.55
N GLY A 399 25.57 -24.98 4.63
CA GLY A 399 26.59 -24.67 5.65
C GLY A 399 27.07 -23.22 5.66
N CYS A 400 26.98 -22.50 4.54
CA CYS A 400 27.33 -21.08 4.46
C CYS A 400 26.24 -20.14 5.01
N LEU A 401 25.00 -20.63 5.18
CA LEU A 401 23.88 -19.92 5.80
C LEU A 401 23.83 -20.11 7.33
N THR A 402 24.41 -21.21 7.84
CA THR A 402 24.40 -21.58 9.27
C THR A 402 24.80 -20.46 10.24
N PRO A 403 25.82 -19.61 9.98
CA PRO A 403 26.18 -18.51 10.89
C PRO A 403 25.08 -17.43 11.05
N TRP A 404 24.12 -17.38 10.13
CA TRP A 404 23.15 -16.29 10.00
C TRP A 404 21.72 -16.68 10.39
N GLN A 405 21.46 -17.98 10.60
CA GLN A 405 20.14 -18.53 10.95
C GLN A 405 19.48 -17.82 12.15
N LYS A 406 20.26 -17.36 13.13
CA LYS A 406 19.76 -16.67 14.33
C LYS A 406 19.55 -15.15 14.16
N ASN A 407 20.09 -14.54 13.10
CA ASN A 407 19.87 -13.12 12.81
C ASN A 407 20.05 -12.83 11.31
N PRO A 408 18.99 -13.06 10.50
CA PRO A 408 19.06 -12.94 9.04
C PRO A 408 19.38 -11.53 8.53
N ALA A 409 19.07 -10.47 9.28
CA ALA A 409 19.46 -9.12 8.90
C ALA A 409 20.99 -8.99 8.77
N THR A 410 21.75 -9.61 9.67
CA THR A 410 23.21 -9.62 9.60
C THR A 410 23.77 -10.21 8.30
N TYR A 411 23.03 -11.10 7.63
CA TYR A 411 23.43 -11.73 6.37
C TYR A 411 23.54 -10.71 5.22
N GLY A 412 22.49 -9.92 4.99
CA GLY A 412 22.48 -8.97 3.88
C GLY A 412 23.61 -7.93 3.97
N ARG A 413 23.91 -7.45 5.18
CA ARG A 413 25.07 -6.58 5.44
C ARG A 413 26.43 -7.28 5.22
N ALA A 414 26.50 -8.61 5.39
CA ALA A 414 27.71 -9.38 5.13
C ALA A 414 27.92 -9.67 3.63
N VAL A 415 26.85 -9.88 2.86
CA VAL A 415 26.89 -10.13 1.41
C VAL A 415 27.43 -8.94 0.62
N LEU A 416 27.24 -7.71 1.12
CA LEU A 416 27.86 -6.49 0.55
C LEU A 416 29.40 -6.51 0.55
N ARG A 417 30.05 -7.45 1.26
CA ARG A 417 31.50 -7.68 1.18
C ARG A 417 31.76 -8.75 0.12
N ALA A 418 32.59 -8.42 -0.88
CA ALA A 418 32.87 -9.25 -2.06
C ALA A 418 33.35 -10.71 -1.80
N SER A 419 33.67 -11.06 -0.56
CA SER A 419 34.00 -12.43 -0.14
C SER A 419 32.79 -13.38 0.00
N TYR A 420 31.55 -12.89 0.07
CA TYR A 420 30.35 -13.69 0.37
C TYR A 420 29.47 -14.08 -0.85
N ALA A 421 29.90 -13.80 -2.07
CA ALA A 421 29.15 -14.07 -3.30
C ALA A 421 29.01 -15.57 -3.70
N LYS A 422 29.12 -16.52 -2.76
CA LYS A 422 29.20 -17.97 -3.03
C LYS A 422 28.02 -18.84 -2.55
N CYS A 423 27.08 -18.29 -1.78
CA CYS A 423 25.95 -19.09 -1.23
C CYS A 423 24.82 -19.34 -2.24
N GLU A 424 24.39 -18.30 -2.96
CA GLU A 424 23.22 -18.29 -3.85
C GLU A 424 23.15 -19.51 -4.78
N GLN A 425 24.22 -19.78 -5.53
CA GLN A 425 24.26 -20.90 -6.47
C GLN A 425 24.07 -22.26 -5.79
N ALA A 426 24.68 -22.48 -4.62
CA ALA A 426 24.57 -23.75 -3.88
C ALA A 426 23.15 -23.97 -3.32
N VAL A 427 22.47 -22.91 -2.90
CA VAL A 427 21.07 -22.95 -2.42
C VAL A 427 20.12 -23.24 -3.57
N ILE A 428 20.29 -22.54 -4.70
CA ILE A 428 19.50 -22.76 -5.92
C ILE A 428 19.69 -24.19 -6.44
N ASP A 429 20.92 -24.70 -6.45
CA ASP A 429 21.20 -26.07 -6.90
C ASP A 429 20.68 -27.14 -5.94
N GLN A 430 20.54 -26.85 -4.64
CA GLN A 430 19.83 -27.73 -3.71
C GLN A 430 18.33 -27.80 -3.99
N CYS A 431 17.68 -26.66 -4.23
CA CYS A 431 16.27 -26.62 -4.62
C CYS A 431 16.04 -27.35 -5.96
N ARG A 432 16.89 -27.11 -6.96
CA ARG A 432 16.86 -27.80 -8.25
C ARG A 432 17.07 -29.32 -8.13
N GLU A 433 17.97 -29.78 -7.27
CA GLU A 433 18.19 -31.21 -7.03
C GLU A 433 16.92 -31.88 -6.48
N LEU A 434 16.32 -31.29 -5.45
CA LEU A 434 15.13 -31.83 -4.80
C LEU A 434 13.92 -31.85 -5.74
N LEU A 435 13.76 -30.81 -6.57
CA LEU A 435 12.73 -30.77 -7.62
C LEU A 435 13.00 -31.75 -8.78
N ARG A 436 14.27 -32.05 -9.11
CA ARG A 436 14.60 -33.03 -10.17
C ARG A 436 14.23 -34.45 -9.77
N ARG A 437 14.36 -34.79 -8.48
CA ARG A 437 14.00 -36.10 -7.91
C ARG A 437 12.51 -36.23 -7.54
N ARG A 438 11.67 -35.29 -8.00
CA ARG A 438 10.21 -35.27 -7.73
C ARG A 438 9.52 -36.60 -8.04
N LEU A 439 9.86 -37.28 -9.12
CA LEU A 439 9.22 -38.54 -9.52
C LEU A 439 9.61 -39.70 -8.58
N ASP A 440 10.85 -39.72 -8.10
CA ASP A 440 11.36 -40.77 -7.22
C ASP A 440 10.82 -40.64 -5.78
N TYR A 441 10.63 -39.39 -5.32
CA TYR A 441 10.23 -39.07 -3.95
C TYR A 441 8.71 -38.92 -3.76
N ALA A 442 8.00 -38.31 -4.71
CA ALA A 442 6.54 -38.17 -4.62
C ALA A 442 5.80 -39.53 -4.73
N GLY A 443 6.46 -40.56 -5.27
CA GLY A 443 5.94 -41.93 -5.31
C GLY A 443 5.93 -42.65 -3.95
N GLN A 444 6.55 -42.08 -2.91
CA GLN A 444 6.64 -42.67 -1.56
C GLN A 444 5.76 -41.93 -0.54
N ASP A 445 5.85 -40.60 -0.47
CA ASP A 445 4.97 -39.73 0.33
C ASP A 445 4.86 -38.35 -0.32
N GLY A 446 3.78 -38.12 -1.07
CA GLY A 446 3.55 -36.87 -1.81
C GLY A 446 3.30 -35.65 -0.92
N GLU A 447 2.77 -35.82 0.30
CA GLU A 447 2.48 -34.69 1.21
C GLU A 447 3.74 -34.25 1.96
N SER A 448 4.59 -35.19 2.41
CA SER A 448 5.90 -34.82 2.97
C SER A 448 6.88 -34.35 1.89
N PHE A 449 6.78 -34.84 0.65
CA PHE A 449 7.54 -34.28 -0.47
C PHE A 449 7.10 -32.83 -0.79
N LEU A 450 5.80 -32.54 -0.77
CA LEU A 450 5.30 -31.17 -0.99
C LEU A 450 5.85 -30.20 0.06
N ASP A 451 5.82 -30.59 1.34
CA ASP A 451 6.38 -29.83 2.47
C ASP A 451 7.89 -29.57 2.26
N ALA A 452 8.69 -30.61 2.00
CA ALA A 452 10.12 -30.47 1.75
C ALA A 452 10.45 -29.63 0.50
N ALA A 453 9.70 -29.81 -0.59
CA ALA A 453 9.86 -29.03 -1.82
C ALA A 453 9.54 -27.55 -1.60
N GLN A 454 8.52 -27.23 -0.82
CA GLN A 454 8.16 -25.85 -0.55
C GLN A 454 9.15 -25.16 0.39
N ASN A 455 9.59 -25.83 1.45
CA ASN A 455 10.68 -25.34 2.29
C ASN A 455 11.97 -25.09 1.47
N ALA A 456 12.31 -25.96 0.50
CA ALA A 456 13.45 -25.76 -0.38
C ALA A 456 13.32 -24.53 -1.30
N ARG A 457 12.11 -24.22 -1.79
CA ARG A 457 11.83 -22.97 -2.52
C ARG A 457 11.95 -21.75 -1.62
N LEU A 458 11.36 -21.80 -0.41
CA LEU A 458 11.41 -20.71 0.57
C LEU A 458 12.86 -20.34 0.88
N ILE A 459 13.75 -21.30 1.13
CA ILE A 459 15.17 -21.01 1.40
C ILE A 459 15.82 -20.25 0.22
N ALA A 460 15.53 -20.63 -1.03
CA ALA A 460 16.07 -19.96 -2.21
C ALA A 460 15.52 -18.53 -2.37
N SER A 461 14.22 -18.33 -2.19
CA SER A 461 13.60 -17.00 -2.24
C SER A 461 14.06 -16.11 -1.09
N ALA A 462 14.18 -16.67 0.13
CA ALA A 462 14.63 -15.94 1.32
C ALA A 462 16.10 -15.51 1.22
N GLU A 463 16.98 -16.32 0.63
CA GLU A 463 18.38 -15.93 0.36
C GLU A 463 18.41 -14.66 -0.50
N ARG A 464 17.66 -14.66 -1.60
CA ARG A 464 17.51 -13.51 -2.50
C ARG A 464 16.84 -12.31 -1.80
N TYR A 465 15.82 -12.54 -0.98
CA TYR A 465 15.14 -11.50 -0.20
C TYR A 465 16.12 -10.76 0.71
N TYR A 466 16.90 -11.48 1.52
CA TYR A 466 17.85 -10.85 2.45
C TYR A 466 19.02 -10.15 1.77
N ARG A 467 19.34 -10.47 0.50
CA ARG A 467 20.26 -9.66 -0.33
C ARG A 467 19.63 -8.32 -0.71
N ILE A 468 18.41 -8.34 -1.23
CA ILE A 468 17.70 -7.17 -1.77
C ILE A 468 17.24 -6.22 -0.65
N MET A 469 16.91 -6.75 0.53
CA MET A 469 16.45 -5.99 1.71
C MET A 469 17.40 -4.83 2.12
N TYR A 470 18.70 -4.91 1.80
CA TYR A 470 19.68 -3.84 2.09
C TYR A 470 19.80 -2.76 1.02
N TYR A 471 19.21 -2.96 -0.17
CA TYR A 471 19.12 -1.94 -1.22
C TYR A 471 17.84 -1.10 -1.11
N GLY A 472 16.81 -1.62 -0.43
CA GLY A 472 15.57 -0.91 -0.12
C GLY A 472 14.59 -0.77 -1.31
N GLY A 473 13.37 -0.32 -1.03
CA GLY A 473 12.37 0.02 -2.05
C GLY A 473 11.44 -1.13 -2.46
N ALA A 474 10.83 -0.99 -3.65
CA ALA A 474 9.76 -1.85 -4.15
C ALA A 474 10.19 -3.32 -4.36
N GLU A 475 11.45 -3.56 -4.70
CA GLU A 475 11.93 -4.89 -5.11
C GLU A 475 11.81 -5.95 -4.00
N SER A 476 12.06 -5.59 -2.73
CA SER A 476 11.93 -6.54 -1.61
C SER A 476 10.47 -6.86 -1.30
N TRP A 477 9.58 -5.87 -1.43
CA TRP A 477 8.12 -6.05 -1.31
C TRP A 477 7.61 -6.98 -2.42
N ASN A 478 7.93 -6.65 -3.67
CA ASN A 478 7.49 -7.39 -4.84
C ASN A 478 7.98 -8.85 -4.81
N LEU A 479 9.20 -9.11 -4.32
CA LEU A 479 9.71 -10.46 -4.15
C LEU A 479 8.92 -11.26 -3.10
N ARG A 480 8.54 -10.64 -1.96
CA ARG A 480 7.75 -11.31 -0.91
C ARG A 480 6.36 -11.68 -1.43
N ASP A 481 5.64 -10.74 -2.01
CA ASP A 481 4.29 -11.00 -2.52
C ASP A 481 4.27 -11.95 -3.73
N THR A 482 5.29 -11.88 -4.60
CA THR A 482 5.48 -12.88 -5.67
C THR A 482 5.70 -14.27 -5.06
N HIS A 483 6.50 -14.41 -3.99
CA HIS A 483 6.69 -15.68 -3.32
C HIS A 483 5.41 -16.22 -2.66
N MET A 484 4.62 -15.36 -2.02
CA MET A 484 3.32 -15.76 -1.46
C MET A 484 2.38 -16.28 -2.55
N PHE A 485 2.32 -15.59 -3.68
CA PHE A 485 1.52 -15.97 -4.84
C PHE A 485 2.00 -17.28 -5.50
N GLU A 486 3.31 -17.42 -5.78
CA GLU A 486 3.91 -18.66 -6.29
C GLU A 486 3.63 -19.85 -5.35
N THR A 487 3.67 -19.63 -4.04
CA THR A 487 3.37 -20.66 -3.03
C THR A 487 1.90 -21.09 -3.09
N LEU A 488 0.98 -20.15 -3.29
CA LEU A 488 -0.43 -20.43 -3.52
C LEU A 488 -0.66 -21.20 -4.84
N GLU A 489 0.02 -20.83 -5.94
CA GLU A 489 -0.05 -21.61 -7.19
C GLU A 489 0.45 -23.04 -7.00
N HIS A 490 1.60 -23.25 -6.34
CA HIS A 490 2.12 -24.58 -6.06
C HIS A 490 1.17 -25.43 -5.18
N LEU A 491 0.48 -24.81 -4.22
CA LEU A 491 -0.56 -25.48 -3.42
C LEU A 491 -1.75 -25.92 -4.29
N LEU A 492 -2.28 -25.01 -5.12
CA LEU A 492 -3.40 -25.28 -6.02
C LEU A 492 -3.05 -26.33 -7.09
N GLU A 493 -1.81 -26.36 -7.57
CA GLU A 493 -1.31 -27.41 -8.46
C GLU A 493 -1.20 -28.76 -7.76
N ALA A 494 -0.63 -28.79 -6.55
CA ALA A 494 -0.41 -30.03 -5.79
C ALA A 494 -1.71 -30.68 -5.32
N LYS A 495 -2.74 -29.88 -4.98
CA LYS A 495 -4.09 -30.36 -4.63
C LYS A 495 -4.99 -30.58 -5.87
N GLY A 496 -4.51 -30.22 -7.06
CA GLY A 496 -5.17 -30.47 -8.34
C GLY A 496 -6.16 -29.38 -8.77
N PRO A 497 -6.64 -29.43 -10.03
CA PRO A 497 -7.33 -28.32 -10.69
C PRO A 497 -8.71 -27.97 -10.13
N GLN A 498 -9.30 -28.84 -9.30
CA GLN A 498 -10.58 -28.60 -8.61
C GLN A 498 -10.41 -28.11 -7.17
N SER A 499 -9.16 -27.95 -6.70
CA SER A 499 -8.90 -27.41 -5.36
C SER A 499 -9.27 -25.94 -5.27
N LYS A 500 -9.80 -25.56 -4.10
CA LYS A 500 -10.18 -24.19 -3.76
C LYS A 500 -9.46 -23.72 -2.50
N ALA A 501 -9.03 -22.46 -2.53
CA ALA A 501 -8.25 -21.84 -1.47
C ALA A 501 -8.92 -20.61 -0.86
N ILE A 502 -8.74 -20.46 0.44
CA ILE A 502 -9.08 -19.27 1.21
C ILE A 502 -7.76 -18.68 1.67
N VAL A 503 -7.49 -17.41 1.32
CA VAL A 503 -6.25 -16.72 1.67
C VAL A 503 -6.54 -15.68 2.75
N TRP A 504 -5.81 -15.70 3.86
CA TRP A 504 -5.89 -14.66 4.90
C TRP A 504 -4.59 -13.85 4.89
N ALA A 505 -4.67 -12.57 4.55
CA ALA A 505 -3.55 -11.63 4.61
C ALA A 505 -4.10 -10.21 4.85
N HIS A 506 -3.23 -9.24 5.08
CA HIS A 506 -3.64 -7.85 5.26
C HIS A 506 -4.33 -7.26 4.00
N ASN A 507 -5.15 -6.20 4.12
CA ASN A 507 -5.75 -5.51 2.97
C ASN A 507 -4.69 -5.07 1.95
N SER A 508 -3.51 -4.64 2.42
CA SER A 508 -2.36 -4.26 1.58
C SER A 508 -1.79 -5.41 0.74
N HIS A 509 -2.06 -6.67 1.12
CA HIS A 509 -1.66 -7.85 0.38
C HIS A 509 -2.78 -8.36 -0.54
N ILE A 510 -4.04 -8.37 -0.09
CA ILE A 510 -5.15 -9.00 -0.83
C ILE A 510 -5.91 -8.09 -1.81
N GLY A 511 -5.83 -6.77 -1.67
CA GLY A 511 -6.49 -5.83 -2.58
C GLY A 511 -5.72 -5.68 -3.90
N ASP A 512 -6.36 -5.28 -5.01
CA ASP A 512 -5.62 -5.03 -6.26
C ASP A 512 -4.71 -3.80 -6.16
N ALA A 513 -3.39 -4.01 -5.97
CA ALA A 513 -2.39 -2.94 -5.78
C ALA A 513 -2.34 -1.90 -6.92
N ARG A 514 -2.77 -2.25 -8.14
CA ARG A 514 -2.83 -1.31 -9.29
C ARG A 514 -3.79 -0.14 -9.06
N HIS A 515 -4.59 -0.22 -8.00
CA HIS A 515 -5.62 0.72 -7.63
C HIS A 515 -5.42 1.29 -6.22
N THR A 516 -4.19 1.26 -5.71
CA THR A 516 -3.72 1.94 -4.50
C THR A 516 -2.38 2.65 -4.75
N ASP A 517 -1.91 3.50 -3.83
CA ASP A 517 -0.56 4.11 -3.95
C ASP A 517 0.56 3.08 -4.06
N MET A 518 0.35 1.85 -3.59
CA MET A 518 1.35 0.79 -3.69
C MET A 518 1.72 0.55 -5.16
N GLY A 519 0.76 0.26 -6.03
CA GLY A 519 1.03 0.09 -7.46
C GLY A 519 1.23 1.40 -8.20
N VAL A 520 0.52 2.47 -7.83
CA VAL A 520 0.51 3.74 -8.57
C VAL A 520 1.74 4.61 -8.28
N VAL A 521 2.20 4.65 -7.03
CA VAL A 521 3.27 5.56 -6.57
C VAL A 521 4.54 4.79 -6.20
N ARG A 522 4.41 3.61 -5.60
CA ARG A 522 5.55 2.87 -5.00
C ARG A 522 6.11 1.75 -5.89
N GLU A 523 5.56 1.53 -7.08
CA GLU A 523 5.88 0.39 -7.98
C GLU A 523 5.76 -0.99 -7.28
N GLN A 524 4.89 -1.08 -6.27
CA GLN A 524 4.65 -2.27 -5.46
C GLN A 524 3.46 -3.09 -6.00
N LEU A 525 3.70 -4.38 -6.22
CA LEU A 525 2.65 -5.37 -6.51
C LEU A 525 2.25 -6.13 -5.24
N ASN A 526 1.15 -6.87 -5.30
CA ASN A 526 0.75 -7.75 -4.20
C ASN A 526 0.04 -9.03 -4.66
N ILE A 527 -0.16 -9.99 -3.75
CA ILE A 527 -0.85 -11.26 -4.05
C ILE A 527 -2.29 -11.06 -4.56
N GLY A 528 -3.00 -10.00 -4.13
CA GLY A 528 -4.31 -9.61 -4.63
C GLY A 528 -4.32 -9.32 -6.14
N GLN A 529 -3.43 -8.42 -6.57
CA GLN A 529 -3.20 -8.13 -7.99
C GLN A 529 -2.82 -9.40 -8.76
N LEU A 530 -1.85 -10.17 -8.27
CA LEU A 530 -1.35 -11.37 -8.97
C LEU A 530 -2.47 -12.43 -9.13
N CYS A 531 -3.28 -12.64 -8.09
CA CYS A 531 -4.48 -13.48 -8.17
C CYS A 531 -5.48 -12.96 -9.19
N ARG A 532 -5.74 -11.64 -9.25
CA ARG A 532 -6.63 -11.04 -10.25
C ARG A 532 -6.09 -11.21 -11.68
N GLU A 533 -4.79 -11.04 -11.88
CA GLU A 533 -4.15 -11.19 -13.20
C GLU A 533 -4.10 -12.66 -13.66
N ARG A 534 -3.93 -13.59 -12.73
CA ARG A 534 -3.80 -15.03 -13.02
C ARG A 534 -5.12 -15.77 -13.17
N PHE A 535 -6.07 -15.47 -12.29
CA PHE A 535 -7.34 -16.19 -12.13
C PHE A 535 -8.55 -15.36 -12.60
N GLY A 536 -8.40 -14.04 -12.77
CA GLY A 536 -9.48 -13.17 -13.25
C GLY A 536 -10.68 -13.18 -12.31
N ASP A 537 -11.82 -13.62 -12.83
CA ASP A 537 -13.05 -13.80 -12.06
C ASP A 537 -13.05 -15.06 -11.18
N GLU A 538 -12.13 -16.02 -11.35
CA GLU A 538 -11.99 -17.16 -10.42
C GLU A 538 -11.38 -16.75 -9.07
N ALA A 539 -10.90 -15.50 -8.92
CA ALA A 539 -10.53 -14.90 -7.65
C ALA A 539 -11.63 -13.95 -7.13
N ALA A 540 -11.91 -13.99 -5.83
CA ALA A 540 -12.65 -12.94 -5.12
C ALA A 540 -11.77 -12.31 -4.04
N LEU A 541 -11.73 -10.97 -4.02
CA LEU A 541 -10.93 -10.15 -3.12
C LEU A 541 -11.88 -9.43 -2.16
N ILE A 542 -11.82 -9.72 -0.86
CA ILE A 542 -12.77 -9.22 0.14
C ILE A 542 -12.02 -8.45 1.23
N GLY A 543 -12.11 -7.13 1.19
CA GLY A 543 -11.50 -6.24 2.18
C GLY A 543 -12.34 -6.13 3.45
N PHE A 544 -11.70 -5.73 4.55
CA PHE A 544 -12.36 -5.48 5.84
C PHE A 544 -11.96 -4.11 6.37
N GLY A 545 -12.83 -3.44 7.13
CA GLY A 545 -12.57 -2.09 7.66
C GLY A 545 -13.24 -1.80 9.00
N THR A 546 -12.75 -0.76 9.68
CA THR A 546 -13.32 -0.27 10.94
C THR A 546 -13.11 1.24 11.16
N HIS A 547 -14.05 1.88 11.84
CA HIS A 547 -13.99 3.30 12.14
C HIS A 547 -13.12 3.60 13.37
N THR A 548 -13.30 2.83 14.45
CA THR A 548 -12.68 3.08 15.77
C THR A 548 -12.58 1.81 16.59
N GLY A 549 -12.03 1.91 17.80
CA GLY A 549 -12.00 0.80 18.78
C GLY A 549 -10.62 0.59 19.37
N THR A 550 -10.19 -0.67 19.49
CA THR A 550 -8.85 -1.06 19.97
C THR A 550 -8.19 -2.09 19.07
N VAL A 551 -6.85 -2.10 19.07
CA VAL A 551 -6.00 -2.98 18.27
C VAL A 551 -4.79 -3.44 19.08
N ALA A 552 -4.37 -4.70 18.93
CA ALA A 552 -3.13 -5.23 19.51
C ALA A 552 -1.95 -4.93 18.57
N ALA A 553 -1.10 -3.98 18.92
CA ALA A 553 0.02 -3.55 18.07
C ALA A 553 1.19 -2.99 18.88
N ALA A 554 2.41 -3.11 18.36
CA ALA A 554 3.60 -2.52 18.98
C ALA A 554 3.76 -1.03 18.62
N SER A 555 4.60 -0.30 19.36
CA SER A 555 5.09 1.03 18.97
C SER A 555 6.24 0.96 17.96
N ASP A 556 7.12 -0.03 18.11
CA ASP A 556 8.34 -0.19 17.33
C ASP A 556 8.53 -1.66 16.92
N TRP A 557 9.34 -1.90 15.89
CA TRP A 557 9.59 -3.26 15.40
C TRP A 557 10.36 -4.09 16.44
N GLY A 558 9.81 -5.24 16.81
CA GLY A 558 10.36 -6.07 17.90
C GLY A 558 10.01 -5.57 19.31
N GLY A 559 9.16 -4.55 19.46
CA GLY A 559 8.65 -4.10 20.75
C GLY A 559 7.54 -5.00 21.31
N ASP A 560 7.17 -4.74 22.56
CA ASP A 560 6.07 -5.44 23.24
C ASP A 560 4.71 -5.14 22.59
N MET A 561 3.74 -6.04 22.80
CA MET A 561 2.35 -5.84 22.39
C MET A 561 1.66 -4.84 23.32
N GLU A 562 1.00 -3.84 22.74
CA GLU A 562 0.14 -2.90 23.47
C GLU A 562 -1.30 -2.97 22.92
N VAL A 563 -2.29 -2.91 23.81
CA VAL A 563 -3.69 -2.65 23.42
C VAL A 563 -3.83 -1.16 23.19
N LYS A 564 -3.86 -0.74 21.93
CA LYS A 564 -3.90 0.67 21.52
C LYS A 564 -5.29 1.07 21.07
N ARG A 565 -5.67 2.32 21.32
CA ARG A 565 -6.93 2.87 20.82
C ARG A 565 -6.77 3.30 19.36
N VAL A 566 -7.59 2.72 18.48
CA VAL A 566 -7.69 3.16 17.07
C VAL A 566 -8.38 4.53 17.07
N ARG A 567 -7.81 5.50 16.36
CA ARG A 567 -8.44 6.83 16.24
C ARG A 567 -9.72 6.74 15.40
N PRO A 568 -10.71 7.61 15.61
CA PRO A 568 -11.81 7.78 14.66
C PRO A 568 -11.29 8.01 13.23
N SER A 569 -11.85 7.34 12.22
CA SER A 569 -11.38 7.42 10.83
C SER A 569 -11.32 8.84 10.25
N GLN A 570 -10.42 9.05 9.29
CA GLN A 570 -10.23 10.35 8.62
C GLN A 570 -11.47 10.74 7.82
N ARG A 571 -11.80 12.04 7.74
CA ARG A 571 -13.07 12.51 7.15
C ARG A 571 -13.27 12.05 5.71
N ASP A 572 -12.19 12.07 4.92
CA ASP A 572 -12.25 11.81 3.49
C ASP A 572 -12.02 10.33 3.14
N SER A 573 -11.95 9.48 4.16
CA SER A 573 -11.71 8.03 4.03
C SER A 573 -12.97 7.22 3.77
N TYR A 574 -12.80 6.04 3.15
CA TYR A 574 -13.91 5.08 3.00
C TYR A 574 -14.48 4.64 4.35
N GLU A 575 -13.65 4.53 5.39
CA GLU A 575 -14.12 4.18 6.74
C GLU A 575 -15.02 5.26 7.34
N ARG A 576 -14.82 6.55 7.02
CA ARG A 576 -15.77 7.60 7.44
C ARG A 576 -17.12 7.46 6.75
N LEU A 577 -17.11 7.22 5.44
CA LEU A 577 -18.35 7.04 4.68
C LEU A 577 -19.15 5.82 5.18
N CYS A 578 -18.48 4.74 5.58
CA CYS A 578 -19.11 3.56 6.17
C CYS A 578 -19.66 3.82 7.59
N HIS A 579 -18.94 4.60 8.40
CA HIS A 579 -19.43 5.04 9.73
C HIS A 579 -20.68 5.92 9.62
N GLU A 580 -20.64 6.92 8.74
CA GLU A 580 -21.74 7.87 8.54
C GLU A 580 -23.00 7.24 7.93
N ALA A 581 -22.88 6.06 7.32
CA ALA A 581 -24.02 5.26 6.87
C ALA A 581 -24.86 4.72 8.06
N GLY A 582 -24.33 4.73 9.28
CA GLY A 582 -25.06 4.39 10.51
C GLY A 582 -25.42 2.90 10.67
N VAL A 583 -24.88 2.02 9.81
CA VAL A 583 -25.05 0.57 9.91
C VAL A 583 -23.81 -0.01 10.62
N PRO A 584 -23.93 -0.56 11.84
CA PRO A 584 -22.76 -0.87 12.67
C PRO A 584 -21.93 -2.06 12.16
N ARG A 585 -22.53 -2.94 11.36
CA ARG A 585 -21.86 -4.10 10.76
C ARG A 585 -22.57 -4.55 9.48
N PHE A 586 -21.87 -4.57 8.35
CA PHE A 586 -22.46 -4.94 7.06
C PHE A 586 -21.46 -5.55 6.08
N LEU A 587 -22.00 -6.18 5.04
CA LEU A 587 -21.32 -6.52 3.80
C LEU A 587 -21.75 -5.54 2.71
N LEU A 588 -20.80 -5.05 1.92
CA LEU A 588 -21.05 -4.25 0.72
C LEU A 588 -20.53 -4.99 -0.51
N ASP A 589 -21.40 -5.29 -1.46
CA ASP A 589 -21.04 -5.90 -2.74
C ASP A 589 -20.56 -4.81 -3.71
N LEU A 590 -19.29 -4.89 -4.11
CA LEU A 590 -18.59 -3.91 -4.93
C LEU A 590 -18.36 -4.40 -6.37
N ARG A 591 -18.83 -5.60 -6.72
CA ARG A 591 -18.68 -6.18 -8.05
C ARG A 591 -19.40 -5.33 -9.12
N PRO A 592 -18.92 -5.35 -10.38
CA PRO A 592 -19.65 -4.77 -11.50
C PRO A 592 -21.09 -5.29 -11.57
N SER A 593 -22.03 -4.46 -12.05
CA SER A 593 -23.49 -4.65 -12.05
C SER A 593 -24.20 -4.55 -10.70
N GLN A 594 -23.49 -4.60 -9.57
CA GLN A 594 -24.08 -4.40 -8.24
C GLN A 594 -24.02 -2.93 -7.85
N ASN A 595 -25.14 -2.39 -7.34
CA ASN A 595 -25.25 -1.04 -6.78
C ASN A 595 -24.58 0.07 -7.64
N GLU A 596 -24.71 0.00 -8.97
CA GLU A 596 -23.94 0.80 -9.95
C GLU A 596 -23.86 2.31 -9.66
N ALA A 597 -24.92 2.91 -9.11
CA ALA A 597 -24.93 4.32 -8.73
C ALA A 597 -24.00 4.62 -7.54
N LEU A 598 -24.00 3.77 -6.51
CA LEU A 598 -23.04 3.82 -5.40
C LEU A 598 -21.64 3.49 -5.91
N ARG A 599 -21.50 2.36 -6.63
CA ARG A 599 -20.21 1.86 -7.11
C ARG A 599 -19.46 2.93 -7.91
N ARG A 600 -20.15 3.64 -8.82
CA ARG A 600 -19.56 4.73 -9.60
C ARG A 600 -19.02 5.88 -8.76
N ARG A 601 -19.67 6.21 -7.62
CA ARG A 601 -19.19 7.23 -6.69
C ARG A 601 -18.03 6.74 -5.83
N LEU A 602 -18.04 5.46 -5.44
CA LEU A 602 -16.93 4.85 -4.70
C LEU A 602 -15.68 4.59 -5.56
N LEU A 603 -15.76 4.65 -6.90
CA LEU A 603 -14.59 4.54 -7.79
C LEU A 603 -13.60 5.71 -7.64
N GLU A 604 -14.06 6.87 -7.18
CA GLU A 604 -13.23 8.02 -6.84
C GLU A 604 -12.20 7.60 -5.77
N PRO A 605 -10.88 7.80 -5.99
CA PRO A 605 -9.87 7.45 -5.01
C PRO A 605 -10.05 8.21 -3.70
N ARG A 606 -9.90 7.51 -2.59
CA ARG A 606 -10.02 8.04 -1.22
C ARG A 606 -9.05 7.33 -0.30
N LEU A 607 -8.81 7.94 0.85
CA LEU A 607 -8.02 7.33 1.92
C LEU A 607 -8.64 6.00 2.40
N GLU A 608 -7.81 4.96 2.50
CA GLU A 608 -8.11 3.68 3.17
C GLU A 608 -7.07 3.42 4.27
N ARG A 609 -7.51 2.82 5.38
CA ARG A 609 -6.71 2.53 6.56
C ARG A 609 -5.98 1.19 6.47
N PHE A 610 -4.69 1.21 6.82
CA PHE A 610 -3.79 0.05 6.83
C PHE A 610 -2.95 0.01 8.13
N ILE A 611 -3.44 -0.70 9.16
CA ILE A 611 -2.77 -0.82 10.47
C ILE A 611 -2.02 -2.16 10.54
N GLY A 612 -0.72 -2.13 10.22
CA GLY A 612 0.15 -3.29 10.36
C GLY A 612 0.41 -3.69 11.83
N VAL A 613 1.44 -4.51 12.04
CA VAL A 613 1.87 -5.02 13.35
C VAL A 613 2.39 -3.92 14.30
N ILE A 614 2.69 -2.74 13.74
CA ILE A 614 3.02 -1.49 14.41
C ILE A 614 1.87 -0.51 14.19
N TYR A 615 1.45 0.19 15.24
CA TYR A 615 0.48 1.27 15.15
C TYR A 615 0.96 2.52 15.90
N ARG A 616 1.02 3.65 15.20
CA ARG A 616 1.36 4.97 15.75
C ARG A 616 0.19 5.95 15.55
N PRO A 617 -0.67 6.15 16.58
CA PRO A 617 -1.80 7.07 16.50
C PRO A 617 -1.40 8.50 16.10
N ASP A 618 -0.25 8.98 16.56
CA ASP A 618 0.22 10.35 16.33
C ASP A 618 0.58 10.63 14.87
N THR A 619 1.03 9.62 14.12
CA THR A 619 1.42 9.71 12.70
C THR A 619 0.43 9.02 11.76
N GLU A 620 -0.74 8.61 12.23
CA GLU A 620 -1.63 7.67 11.53
C GLU A 620 -1.94 8.05 10.08
N LEU A 621 -2.21 9.33 9.78
CA LEU A 621 -2.46 9.82 8.43
C LEU A 621 -1.27 9.58 7.47
N LEU A 622 -0.05 9.64 7.97
CA LEU A 622 1.18 9.49 7.18
C LEU A 622 1.67 8.03 7.12
N SER A 623 1.38 7.22 8.14
CA SER A 623 1.94 5.87 8.28
C SER A 623 0.93 4.72 8.13
N HIS A 624 -0.37 5.00 8.20
CA HIS A 624 -1.44 4.00 8.22
C HIS A 624 -2.63 4.37 7.31
N TYR A 625 -2.46 5.35 6.42
CA TYR A 625 -3.42 5.71 5.39
C TYR A 625 -2.73 5.79 4.02
N SER A 626 -3.50 5.51 2.97
CA SER A 626 -3.05 5.53 1.57
C SER A 626 -4.26 5.75 0.68
N ASP A 627 -4.10 6.40 -0.47
CA ASP A 627 -5.16 6.51 -1.46
C ASP A 627 -5.40 5.17 -2.16
N ALA A 628 -6.67 4.79 -2.24
CA ALA A 628 -7.15 3.56 -2.84
C ALA A 628 -8.46 3.80 -3.61
N SER A 629 -8.80 2.91 -4.55
CA SER A 629 -10.10 2.87 -5.20
C SER A 629 -10.84 1.60 -4.79
N LEU A 630 -11.63 1.68 -3.72
CA LEU A 630 -12.21 0.52 -3.02
C LEU A 630 -12.92 -0.49 -3.95
N PRO A 631 -13.77 -0.09 -4.92
CA PRO A 631 -14.47 -1.03 -5.81
C PRO A 631 -13.63 -1.54 -6.97
N ARG A 632 -12.37 -1.10 -7.11
CA ARG A 632 -11.38 -1.69 -8.03
C ARG A 632 -10.43 -2.63 -7.31
N GLN A 633 -10.17 -2.34 -6.04
CA GLN A 633 -9.31 -3.12 -5.16
C GLN A 633 -9.99 -4.40 -4.65
N PHE A 634 -11.30 -4.34 -4.32
CA PHE A 634 -12.08 -5.45 -3.77
C PHE A 634 -13.38 -5.71 -4.55
N ASP A 635 -13.82 -6.97 -4.53
CA ASP A 635 -15.16 -7.40 -4.96
C ASP A 635 -16.21 -7.16 -3.87
N ALA A 636 -15.80 -7.13 -2.60
CA ALA A 636 -16.67 -6.83 -1.48
C ALA A 636 -15.90 -6.23 -0.30
N TYR A 637 -16.62 -5.52 0.57
CA TYR A 637 -16.07 -4.91 1.77
C TYR A 637 -16.91 -5.28 3.00
N VAL A 638 -16.26 -5.75 4.07
CA VAL A 638 -16.88 -6.12 5.34
C VAL A 638 -16.59 -5.05 6.38
N TRP A 639 -17.65 -4.50 6.97
CA TRP A 639 -17.56 -3.37 7.89
C TRP A 639 -17.85 -3.75 9.33
N PHE A 640 -17.09 -3.19 10.28
CA PHE A 640 -17.34 -3.19 11.72
C PHE A 640 -17.08 -1.79 12.29
N ASP A 641 -18.10 -1.08 12.76
CA ASP A 641 -17.96 0.33 13.15
C ASP A 641 -17.01 0.52 14.35
N GLU A 642 -17.16 -0.29 15.40
CA GLU A 642 -16.25 -0.36 16.54
C GLU A 642 -15.69 -1.79 16.70
N THR A 643 -14.41 -1.89 17.05
CA THR A 643 -13.66 -3.16 17.12
C THR A 643 -12.76 -3.28 18.37
N SER A 644 -12.31 -4.50 18.64
CA SER A 644 -11.59 -4.90 19.85
C SER A 644 -10.23 -5.52 19.53
N ALA A 645 -9.24 -5.27 20.37
CA ALA A 645 -7.93 -5.91 20.23
C ALA A 645 -8.02 -7.45 20.39
N VAL A 646 -7.22 -8.21 19.64
CA VAL A 646 -7.07 -9.66 19.87
C VAL A 646 -6.49 -9.96 21.25
N THR A 647 -6.95 -11.04 21.87
CA THR A 647 -6.36 -11.54 23.13
C THR A 647 -5.20 -12.49 22.82
N PRO A 648 -3.94 -12.14 23.17
CA PRO A 648 -2.80 -13.03 22.96
C PRO A 648 -2.90 -14.26 23.87
N LEU A 649 -2.32 -15.38 23.45
CA LEU A 649 -2.27 -16.58 24.29
C LEU A 649 -1.11 -16.51 25.30
N GLY A 650 -1.44 -16.13 26.53
CA GLY A 650 -0.60 -16.33 27.71
C GLY A 650 -0.87 -17.66 28.45
N PRO A 651 -0.08 -17.99 29.48
CA PRO A 651 -0.17 -19.25 30.23
C PRO A 651 -1.55 -19.53 30.84
N GLU A 652 -2.29 -18.48 31.22
CA GLU A 652 -3.63 -18.54 31.79
C GLU A 652 -4.72 -19.07 30.83
N HIS A 653 -4.42 -19.16 29.52
CA HIS A 653 -5.33 -19.69 28.51
C HIS A 653 -5.14 -21.20 28.22
N ALA A 654 -4.24 -21.88 28.95
CA ALA A 654 -4.05 -23.33 28.82
C ALA A 654 -5.28 -24.14 29.32
N LYS A 655 -5.92 -24.90 28.43
CA LYS A 655 -7.07 -25.76 28.77
C LYS A 655 -6.62 -26.94 29.66
N ALA A 656 -7.32 -27.17 30.77
CA ALA A 656 -7.01 -28.29 31.67
C ALA A 656 -7.11 -29.65 30.95
N GLY A 657 -6.07 -30.48 31.07
CA GLY A 657 -5.96 -31.76 30.35
C GLY A 657 -5.33 -31.64 28.95
N VAL A 658 -4.94 -30.43 28.54
CA VAL A 658 -4.23 -30.13 27.30
C VAL A 658 -2.83 -29.58 27.68
N PRO A 659 -1.74 -29.86 26.95
CA PRO A 659 -0.41 -29.34 27.30
C PRO A 659 -0.36 -27.81 27.41
N GLU A 660 0.50 -27.28 28.29
CA GLU A 660 0.68 -25.83 28.52
C GLU A 660 1.05 -25.03 27.24
N THR A 661 1.51 -25.73 26.21
CA THR A 661 1.97 -25.20 24.92
C THR A 661 0.85 -25.02 23.88
N TYR A 662 -0.39 -25.42 24.18
CA TYR A 662 -1.49 -25.52 23.20
C TYR A 662 -1.99 -24.17 22.63
N PRO A 663 -2.44 -24.11 21.35
CA PRO A 663 -2.26 -25.12 20.29
C PRO A 663 -0.90 -25.00 19.59
N PHE A 664 -0.03 -24.11 20.07
CA PHE A 664 1.17 -23.65 19.39
C PHE A 664 2.45 -24.11 20.10
N GLY A 665 2.60 -25.41 20.31
CA GLY A 665 3.84 -26.05 20.74
C GLY A 665 3.64 -27.50 21.15
N LEU A 666 4.63 -28.33 20.80
CA LEU A 666 4.74 -29.75 21.11
C LEU A 666 6.22 -30.05 21.37
#